data_AF-A0A953L0D5-F1
#
_entry.id   AF-A0A953L0D5-F1
#
_cell.length_a   1.000
_cell.length_b   1.000
_cell.length_c   1.000
_cell.angle_alpha   90.00
_cell.angle_beta   90.00
_cell.angle_gamma   90.00
#
_symmetry.space_group_name_H-M   'P 1'
#
loop_
_entity.id
_entity.type
_entity.pdbx_description
1 polymer ?
#
loop_
_entity_poly.entity_id
_entity_poly.type
_entity_poly.pdbx_seq_one_letter_code
_entity_poly.pdbx_strand_id
1 'polypeptide(L)'
;MATLQTIEEALRQNKSEAARAAATEYILHGADPSAAADEVGRVLARVYSEFVVAAVHDFYEAAIPTFEEPLAARIRASIQSDIDLTLEWNKRLDGLGNERLVNQLTDSVKANDMPQAEASAQLLIGSASRAEERLARARQVGNVLGPLIHEKERAAALVKAISRNPQKFGIDVMIATEMEEEFHRASVAAARRERPAGALSRQELTQAVVELSRSLPGRMAIHQAKPEDFENFNRQLRAMLRCGINSFGNEKFHEITMILVEFSPKELSSAAAMAGVEQRLYPTLGRTARTVASKTFSEVGSLPTLSSVYANFARQKLYTRIGKYAVEAMGLFQNADFVPFLIQVMGDAKAAARSEAEFALGTIGGDPATKALFSALQSNFNVRVLDGDRRRDAITILSALGRAARALPPDQRTGIVAQVVKMLPKDDTEFTVRVLTNYFSGKIEALDPRLLSWAAQSAVGALWTIDRPELTKAAKQSPLGFRQPLIDLLEKLAPHARQTINQTAMAFAKTYSGAYLALGELYAKIPDHSNIPVLKQLLFNTSLHDDTKPKSAYTRELVRDAATEEQTDISKDQVIASLIYAIDKIGTDESREILADLFQQVQGGQMPKPGKETANILMEAHMKSAKASGQSAFPVPGQAAEDPTLEAPRAPSVTENDLELIKELQANYMFAGKRREKKVAAMAALAQRHILAAQKPIMVHLTDKDPIIAAAALTALIELGSGPAAQPVLNQYLDGLVSALEVAENEAKIKIGDALSKFGPKKSPLKEKLEALGQKPGIPMAVKSVLAKITGVVPQAAKPASPKPGEPAAADKPPTAADKFMPKGGELTNLDKKRAYMMARQEWIKGGKRGPEPVPPE
;
A
#
# COMPACT_ATOMS: atom_id res chain seq x y z
N MET A 1 -26.66 54.75 19.19
CA MET A 1 -25.22 54.46 19.21
C MET A 1 -25.03 53.06 18.70
N ALA A 2 -24.63 52.97 17.44
CA ALA A 2 -24.16 51.73 16.84
C ALA A 2 -22.98 51.17 17.65
N THR A 3 -22.95 49.85 17.78
CA THR A 3 -21.86 49.08 18.38
C THR A 3 -21.40 48.00 17.40
N LEU A 4 -20.22 47.41 17.61
CA LEU A 4 -19.77 46.26 16.81
C LEU A 4 -20.79 45.11 16.82
N GLN A 5 -21.50 44.92 17.94
CA GLN A 5 -22.55 43.91 18.06
C GLN A 5 -23.75 44.22 17.16
N THR A 6 -24.15 45.49 17.02
CA THR A 6 -25.24 45.86 16.10
C THR A 6 -24.88 45.63 14.62
N ILE A 7 -23.61 45.83 14.25
CA ILE A 7 -23.12 45.56 12.90
C ILE A 7 -23.15 44.06 12.63
N GLU A 8 -22.61 43.27 13.55
CA GLU A 8 -22.61 41.80 13.46
C GLU A 8 -24.02 41.21 13.37
N GLU A 9 -24.94 41.66 14.23
CA GLU A 9 -26.33 41.21 14.23
C GLU A 9 -27.02 41.53 12.89
N ALA A 10 -26.80 42.73 12.35
CA ALA A 10 -27.32 43.11 11.03
C ALA A 10 -26.76 42.22 9.90
N LEU A 11 -25.46 41.90 9.93
CA LEU A 11 -24.85 40.98 8.96
C LEU A 11 -25.43 39.57 9.06
N ARG A 12 -25.57 39.02 10.27
CA ARG A 12 -26.15 37.67 10.50
C ARG A 12 -27.61 37.57 10.07
N GLN A 13 -28.36 38.67 10.18
CA GLN A 13 -29.74 38.77 9.69
C GLN A 13 -29.84 39.08 8.20
N ASN A 14 -28.72 39.10 7.47
CA ASN A 14 -28.63 39.43 6.05
C ASN A 14 -29.23 40.81 5.71
N LYS A 15 -29.05 41.79 6.60
CA LYS A 15 -29.49 43.18 6.46
C LYS A 15 -28.29 44.08 6.12
N SER A 16 -27.75 43.92 4.92
CA SER A 16 -26.52 44.56 4.45
C SER A 16 -26.56 46.10 4.54
N GLU A 17 -27.71 46.73 4.25
CA GLU A 17 -27.88 48.18 4.38
C GLU A 17 -27.85 48.66 5.83
N ALA A 18 -28.49 47.92 6.74
CA ALA A 18 -28.49 48.24 8.17
C ALA A 18 -27.09 48.06 8.77
N ALA A 19 -26.36 47.02 8.34
CA ALA A 19 -24.97 46.80 8.72
C ALA A 19 -24.08 47.97 8.25
N ARG A 20 -24.27 48.44 7.01
CA ARG A 20 -23.57 49.62 6.47
C ARG A 20 -23.86 50.86 7.30
N ALA A 21 -25.13 51.18 7.56
CA ALA A 21 -25.51 52.35 8.33
C ALA A 21 -24.89 52.32 9.75
N ALA A 22 -24.96 51.17 10.42
CA ALA A 22 -24.35 50.97 11.73
C ALA A 22 -22.82 51.10 11.70
N ALA A 23 -22.15 50.57 10.68
CA ALA A 23 -20.71 50.71 10.52
C ALA A 23 -20.29 52.16 10.25
N THR A 24 -21.03 52.89 9.43
CA THR A 24 -20.81 54.32 9.19
C THR A 24 -20.98 55.13 10.46
N GLU A 25 -22.05 54.89 11.24
CA GLU A 25 -22.25 55.54 12.53
C GLU A 25 -21.08 55.25 13.50
N TYR A 26 -20.69 53.97 13.62
CA TYR A 26 -19.63 53.51 14.52
C TYR A 26 -18.26 54.13 14.20
N ILE A 27 -17.88 54.16 12.92
CA ILE A 27 -16.58 54.68 12.48
C ILE A 27 -16.52 56.20 12.62
N LEU A 28 -17.58 56.91 12.24
CA LEU A 28 -17.57 58.39 12.20
C LEU A 28 -17.81 59.03 13.57
N HIS A 29 -18.49 58.35 14.51
CA HIS A 29 -18.77 58.87 15.86
C HIS A 29 -17.84 58.29 16.93
N GLY A 30 -16.88 57.43 16.55
CA GLY A 30 -15.86 56.90 17.43
C GLY A 30 -14.73 57.89 17.73
N ALA A 31 -14.01 57.69 18.83
CA ALA A 31 -12.88 58.53 19.21
C ALA A 31 -11.67 58.38 18.27
N ASP A 32 -11.53 57.23 17.61
CA ASP A 32 -10.52 56.94 16.59
C ASP A 32 -11.16 56.19 15.40
N PRO A 33 -11.46 56.88 14.29
CA PRO A 33 -12.05 56.26 13.10
C PRO A 33 -11.17 55.17 12.48
N SER A 34 -9.84 55.26 12.60
CA SER A 34 -8.93 54.25 12.04
C SER A 34 -8.98 52.96 12.84
N ALA A 35 -8.94 53.04 14.17
CA ALA A 35 -9.11 51.88 15.03
C ALA A 35 -10.51 51.26 14.88
N ALA A 36 -11.55 52.08 14.77
CA ALA A 36 -12.91 51.62 14.52
C ALA A 36 -13.04 50.88 13.18
N ALA A 37 -12.38 51.37 12.11
CA ALA A 37 -12.33 50.70 10.82
C ALA A 37 -11.66 49.31 10.90
N ASP A 38 -10.56 49.18 11.64
CA ASP A 38 -9.90 47.88 11.88
C ASP A 38 -10.82 46.91 12.63
N GLU A 39 -11.60 47.40 13.59
CA GLU A 39 -12.56 46.60 14.34
C GLU A 39 -13.71 46.11 13.47
N VAL A 40 -14.26 46.97 12.61
CA VAL A 40 -15.27 46.58 11.61
C VAL A 40 -14.71 45.51 10.66
N GLY A 41 -13.47 45.69 10.18
CA GLY A 41 -12.78 44.68 9.37
C GLY A 41 -12.66 43.33 10.08
N ARG A 42 -12.30 43.32 11.38
CA ARG A 42 -12.25 42.11 12.21
C ARG A 42 -13.62 41.47 12.43
N VAL A 43 -14.69 42.25 12.58
CA VAL A 43 -16.07 41.74 12.65
C VAL A 43 -16.44 41.03 11.35
N LEU A 44 -16.18 41.67 10.19
CA LEU A 44 -16.42 41.06 8.88
C LEU A 44 -15.68 39.73 8.74
N ALA A 45 -14.37 39.71 9.06
CA ALA A 45 -13.56 38.49 8.97
C ALA A 45 -14.10 37.37 9.88
N ARG A 46 -14.52 37.69 11.11
CA ARG A 46 -15.13 36.73 12.04
C ARG A 46 -16.42 36.13 11.48
N VAL A 47 -17.40 36.95 11.11
CA VAL A 47 -18.70 36.43 10.62
C VAL A 47 -18.54 35.70 9.28
N TYR A 48 -17.59 36.12 8.44
CA TYR A 48 -17.25 35.43 7.20
C TYR A 48 -16.62 34.06 7.44
N SER A 49 -15.81 33.92 8.50
CA SER A 49 -15.32 32.61 8.95
C SER A 49 -16.47 31.69 9.38
N GLU A 50 -17.55 32.24 9.94
CA GLU A 50 -18.75 31.51 10.36
C GLU A 50 -19.81 31.33 9.26
N PHE A 51 -19.41 31.54 8.00
CA PHE A 51 -20.24 31.35 6.81
C PHE A 51 -21.42 32.33 6.65
N VAL A 52 -21.33 33.54 7.22
CA VAL A 52 -22.16 34.67 6.80
C VAL A 52 -21.59 35.23 5.50
N VAL A 53 -21.93 34.62 4.35
CA VAL A 53 -21.27 34.90 3.07
C VAL A 53 -21.91 36.06 2.31
N ALA A 54 -23.20 35.95 1.96
CA ALA A 54 -23.90 36.92 1.11
C ALA A 54 -23.84 38.36 1.68
N ALA A 55 -24.25 38.55 2.94
CA ALA A 55 -24.20 39.85 3.59
C ALA A 55 -22.80 40.48 3.65
N VAL A 56 -21.75 39.64 3.78
CA VAL A 56 -20.36 40.12 3.79
C VAL A 56 -19.91 40.50 2.40
N HIS A 57 -20.24 39.73 1.36
CA HIS A 57 -19.96 40.10 -0.04
C HIS A 57 -20.68 41.39 -0.40
N ASP A 58 -21.96 41.53 -0.06
CA ASP A 58 -22.72 42.77 -0.26
C ASP A 58 -22.07 43.96 0.46
N PHE A 59 -21.68 43.79 1.73
CA PHE A 59 -20.99 44.84 2.47
C PHE A 59 -19.64 45.17 1.81
N TYR A 60 -18.91 44.16 1.37
CA TYR A 60 -17.61 44.31 0.74
C TYR A 60 -17.69 45.10 -0.58
N GLU A 61 -18.66 44.77 -1.43
CA GLU A 61 -18.82 45.35 -2.76
C GLU A 61 -19.57 46.69 -2.74
N ALA A 62 -20.56 46.85 -1.86
CA ALA A 62 -21.43 48.02 -1.86
C ALA A 62 -21.14 49.02 -0.72
N ALA A 63 -20.68 48.56 0.45
CA ALA A 63 -20.48 49.44 1.61
C ALA A 63 -19.05 49.99 1.69
N ILE A 64 -18.03 49.13 1.55
CA ILE A 64 -16.62 49.55 1.66
C ILE A 64 -16.27 50.71 0.71
N PRO A 65 -16.70 50.72 -0.58
CA PRO A 65 -16.37 51.82 -1.49
C PRO A 65 -16.99 53.17 -1.12
N THR A 66 -17.94 53.21 -0.17
CA THR A 66 -18.58 54.46 0.29
C THR A 66 -17.78 55.18 1.39
N PHE A 67 -16.77 54.52 1.96
CA PHE A 67 -15.85 55.14 2.93
C PHE A 67 -14.67 55.81 2.21
N GLU A 68 -14.05 56.81 2.86
CA GLU A 68 -12.80 57.38 2.36
C GLU A 68 -11.68 56.33 2.31
N GLU A 69 -10.80 56.44 1.32
CA GLU A 69 -9.83 55.40 0.96
C GLU A 69 -8.94 54.91 2.13
N PRO A 70 -8.44 55.77 3.05
CA PRO A 70 -7.66 55.29 4.20
C PRO A 70 -8.46 54.37 5.14
N LEU A 71 -9.75 54.65 5.33
CA LEU A 71 -10.63 53.84 6.18
C LEU A 71 -11.10 52.59 5.43
N ALA A 72 -11.46 52.72 4.15
CA ALA A 72 -11.83 51.60 3.31
C ALA A 72 -10.71 50.56 3.20
N ALA A 73 -9.45 51.00 3.06
CA ALA A 73 -8.28 50.12 3.03
C ALA A 73 -8.09 49.35 4.34
N ARG A 74 -8.31 49.99 5.49
CA ARG A 74 -8.23 49.37 6.82
C ARG A 74 -9.29 48.29 7.03
N ILE A 75 -10.53 48.55 6.63
CA ILE A 75 -11.60 47.53 6.66
C ILE A 75 -11.22 46.34 5.77
N ARG A 76 -10.75 46.60 4.55
CA ARG A 76 -10.33 45.54 3.59
C ARG A 76 -9.17 44.70 4.09
N ALA A 77 -8.21 45.29 4.78
CA ALA A 77 -6.98 44.61 5.21
C ALA A 77 -7.26 43.32 6.02
N SER A 78 -8.35 43.27 6.78
CA SER A 78 -8.71 42.11 7.61
C SER A 78 -9.40 40.97 6.84
N ILE A 79 -9.94 41.20 5.64
CA ILE A 79 -10.81 40.24 4.96
C ILE A 79 -10.51 39.99 3.47
N GLN A 80 -9.86 40.94 2.77
CA GLN A 80 -9.59 40.89 1.33
C GLN A 80 -8.98 39.54 0.91
N SER A 81 -7.95 39.08 1.63
CA SER A 81 -7.24 37.84 1.27
C SER A 81 -8.15 36.60 1.33
N ASP A 82 -9.15 36.60 2.23
CA ASP A 82 -10.12 35.52 2.37
C ASP A 82 -11.23 35.58 1.31
N ILE A 83 -11.61 36.79 0.89
CA ILE A 83 -12.52 37.01 -0.25
C ILE A 83 -11.87 36.56 -1.55
N ASP A 84 -10.62 36.97 -1.80
CA ASP A 84 -9.86 36.59 -3.00
C ASP A 84 -9.72 35.06 -3.10
N LEU A 85 -9.37 34.40 -2.00
CA LEU A 85 -9.27 32.95 -1.96
C LEU A 85 -10.62 32.26 -2.23
N THR A 86 -11.72 32.84 -1.72
CA THR A 86 -13.07 32.32 -2.00
C THR A 86 -13.40 32.46 -3.49
N LEU A 87 -13.07 33.60 -4.12
CA LEU A 87 -13.26 33.81 -5.55
C LEU A 87 -12.40 32.88 -6.41
N GLU A 88 -11.17 32.58 -5.99
CA GLU A 88 -10.31 31.61 -6.65
C GLU A 88 -10.92 30.20 -6.62
N TRP A 89 -11.36 29.74 -5.45
CA TRP A 89 -12.06 28.47 -5.30
C TRP A 89 -13.36 28.44 -6.10
N ASN A 90 -14.10 29.55 -6.16
CA ASN A 90 -15.33 29.63 -6.93
C ASN A 90 -15.09 29.32 -8.41
N LYS A 91 -14.07 29.97 -9.02
CA LYS A 91 -13.67 29.72 -10.41
C LYS A 91 -13.22 28.29 -10.64
N ARG A 92 -12.49 27.70 -9.67
CA ARG A 92 -12.03 26.31 -9.77
C ARG A 92 -13.21 25.33 -9.74
N LEU A 93 -14.16 25.54 -8.82
CA LEU A 93 -15.37 24.74 -8.73
C LEU A 93 -16.25 24.87 -9.99
N ASP A 94 -16.28 26.04 -10.64
CA ASP A 94 -16.92 26.19 -11.97
C ASP A 94 -16.24 25.33 -13.04
N GLY A 95 -14.90 25.24 -13.02
CA GLY A 95 -14.12 24.33 -13.86
C GLY A 95 -14.51 22.86 -13.66
N LEU A 96 -14.60 22.41 -12.40
CA LEU A 96 -15.03 21.05 -12.06
C LEU A 96 -16.48 20.77 -12.48
N GLY A 97 -17.39 21.72 -12.23
CA GLY A 97 -18.81 21.58 -12.61
C GLY A 97 -18.99 21.48 -14.12
N ASN A 98 -18.23 22.25 -14.88
CA ASN A 98 -18.15 22.16 -16.34
C ASN A 98 -17.64 20.78 -16.79
N GLU A 99 -16.50 20.30 -16.28
CA GLU A 99 -15.95 18.97 -16.63
C GLU A 99 -16.97 17.86 -16.34
N ARG A 100 -17.65 17.93 -15.18
CA ARG A 100 -18.72 16.99 -14.82
C ARG A 100 -19.88 17.01 -15.81
N LEU A 101 -20.40 18.19 -16.15
CA LEU A 101 -21.54 18.31 -17.08
C LEU A 101 -21.17 17.82 -18.48
N VAL A 102 -19.95 18.07 -18.95
CA VAL A 102 -19.41 17.54 -20.20
C VAL A 102 -19.34 16.01 -20.20
N ASN A 103 -18.81 15.43 -19.14
CA ASN A 103 -18.74 13.97 -18.98
C ASN A 103 -20.15 13.37 -18.93
N GLN A 104 -21.06 13.97 -18.16
CA GLN A 104 -22.44 13.52 -18.04
C GLN A 104 -23.20 13.60 -19.36
N LEU A 105 -23.03 14.69 -20.13
CA LEU A 105 -23.57 14.84 -21.48
C LEU A 105 -23.10 13.69 -22.38
N THR A 106 -21.79 13.45 -22.41
CA THR A 106 -21.17 12.41 -23.23
C THR A 106 -21.65 11.01 -22.86
N ASP A 107 -21.65 10.70 -21.57
CA ASP A 107 -22.07 9.40 -21.05
C ASP A 107 -23.56 9.14 -21.29
N SER A 108 -24.40 10.17 -21.20
CA SER A 108 -25.84 10.06 -21.47
C SER A 108 -26.11 9.76 -22.94
N VAL A 109 -25.39 10.39 -23.86
CA VAL A 109 -25.48 10.07 -25.30
C VAL A 109 -25.03 8.63 -25.55
N LYS A 110 -23.91 8.20 -24.96
CA LYS A 110 -23.40 6.82 -25.05
C LYS A 110 -24.40 5.79 -24.49
N ALA A 111 -25.07 6.12 -23.39
CA ALA A 111 -26.09 5.30 -22.76
C ALA A 111 -27.48 5.38 -23.44
N ASN A 112 -27.65 6.23 -24.47
CA ASN A 112 -28.93 6.50 -25.12
C ASN A 112 -30.01 7.11 -24.21
N ASP A 113 -29.60 7.87 -23.19
CA ASP A 113 -30.48 8.63 -22.31
C ASP A 113 -30.60 10.07 -22.82
N MET A 114 -31.39 10.26 -23.88
CA MET A 114 -31.55 11.56 -24.54
C MET A 114 -32.15 12.66 -23.64
N PRO A 115 -33.17 12.38 -22.78
CA PRO A 115 -33.67 13.37 -21.83
C PRO A 115 -32.57 13.89 -20.88
N GLN A 116 -31.74 12.99 -20.35
CA GLN A 116 -30.63 13.40 -19.49
C GLN A 116 -29.53 14.14 -20.26
N ALA A 117 -29.28 13.77 -21.52
CA ALA A 117 -28.34 14.46 -22.39
C ALA A 117 -28.80 15.91 -22.68
N GLU A 118 -30.09 16.12 -23.00
CA GLU A 118 -30.67 17.45 -23.16
C GLU A 118 -30.57 18.28 -21.87
N ALA A 119 -30.93 17.70 -20.72
CA ALA A 119 -30.81 18.38 -19.43
C ALA A 119 -29.36 18.79 -19.12
N SER A 120 -28.38 17.92 -19.45
CA SER A 120 -26.96 18.19 -19.23
C SER A 120 -26.45 19.30 -20.16
N ALA A 121 -26.87 19.30 -21.44
CA ALA A 121 -26.56 20.38 -22.38
C ALA A 121 -27.17 21.72 -21.94
N GLN A 122 -28.43 21.69 -21.48
CA GLN A 122 -29.12 22.88 -20.97
C GLN A 122 -28.42 23.47 -19.75
N LEU A 123 -28.02 22.63 -18.77
CA LEU A 123 -27.27 23.07 -17.60
C LEU A 123 -25.87 23.58 -17.98
N LEU A 124 -25.18 22.91 -18.92
CA LEU A 124 -23.85 23.33 -19.36
C LEU A 124 -23.89 24.70 -20.04
N ILE A 125 -24.86 24.95 -20.92
CA ILE A 125 -25.04 26.24 -21.58
C ILE A 125 -25.52 27.29 -20.57
N GLY A 126 -26.48 26.93 -19.73
CA GLY A 126 -27.05 27.80 -18.70
C GLY A 126 -26.09 28.18 -17.58
N SER A 127 -24.98 27.45 -17.40
CA SER A 127 -23.92 27.79 -16.43
C SER A 127 -23.24 29.14 -16.71
N ALA A 128 -23.34 29.65 -17.94
CA ALA A 128 -22.83 30.94 -18.34
C ALA A 128 -23.90 32.05 -18.22
N SER A 129 -23.56 33.12 -17.50
CA SER A 129 -24.44 34.27 -17.31
C SER A 129 -24.31 35.31 -18.44
N ARG A 130 -23.14 35.40 -19.11
CA ARG A 130 -22.89 36.31 -20.23
C ARG A 130 -23.09 35.64 -21.60
N ALA A 131 -23.51 36.41 -22.60
CA ALA A 131 -23.77 35.90 -23.96
C ALA A 131 -22.52 35.29 -24.63
N GLU A 132 -21.36 35.92 -24.48
CA GLU A 132 -20.08 35.42 -25.03
C GLU A 132 -19.68 34.06 -24.41
N GLU A 133 -19.91 33.91 -23.11
CA GLU A 133 -19.64 32.66 -22.39
C GLU A 133 -20.64 31.57 -22.78
N ARG A 134 -21.92 31.92 -23.00
CA ARG A 134 -22.94 30.98 -23.52
C ARG A 134 -22.58 30.46 -24.91
N LEU A 135 -22.06 31.33 -25.78
CA LEU A 135 -21.52 30.91 -27.08
C LEU A 135 -20.37 29.91 -26.91
N ALA A 136 -19.43 30.18 -26.01
CA ALA A 136 -18.33 29.26 -25.72
C ALA A 136 -18.85 27.89 -25.20
N ARG A 137 -19.85 27.87 -24.33
CA ARG A 137 -20.51 26.63 -23.85
C ARG A 137 -21.24 25.89 -24.96
N ALA A 138 -21.94 26.59 -25.85
CA ALA A 138 -22.62 25.98 -26.98
C ALA A 138 -21.60 25.35 -27.95
N ARG A 139 -20.52 26.06 -28.31
CA ARG A 139 -19.41 25.48 -29.09
C ARG A 139 -18.79 24.28 -28.40
N GLN A 140 -18.63 24.32 -27.07
CA GLN A 140 -18.14 23.19 -26.28
C GLN A 140 -19.04 21.96 -26.40
N VAL A 141 -20.38 22.12 -26.37
CA VAL A 141 -21.34 21.02 -26.62
C VAL A 141 -21.09 20.39 -27.99
N GLY A 142 -20.97 21.22 -29.04
CA GLY A 142 -20.67 20.73 -30.39
C GLY A 142 -19.34 19.98 -30.47
N ASN A 143 -18.28 20.56 -29.92
CA ASN A 143 -16.93 20.01 -29.93
C ASN A 143 -16.82 18.66 -29.18
N VAL A 144 -17.54 18.49 -28.07
CA VAL A 144 -17.51 17.25 -27.28
C VAL A 144 -18.32 16.13 -27.95
N LEU A 145 -19.43 16.47 -28.59
CA LEU A 145 -20.31 15.50 -29.23
C LEU A 145 -19.79 15.04 -30.59
N GLY A 146 -19.09 15.91 -31.34
CA GLY A 146 -18.59 15.59 -32.67
C GLY A 146 -17.69 14.34 -32.74
N PRO A 147 -16.74 14.16 -31.80
CA PRO A 147 -15.87 12.99 -31.74
C PRO A 147 -16.54 11.66 -31.39
N LEU A 148 -17.84 11.62 -31.09
CA LEU A 148 -18.56 10.39 -30.78
C LEU A 148 -18.90 9.60 -32.06
N ILE A 149 -17.87 8.99 -32.66
CA ILE A 149 -17.96 8.29 -33.95
C ILE A 149 -18.95 7.10 -33.88
N HIS A 150 -18.91 6.32 -32.79
CA HIS A 150 -19.77 5.15 -32.61
C HIS A 150 -21.24 5.53 -32.29
N GLU A 151 -21.47 6.74 -31.81
CA GLU A 151 -22.79 7.26 -31.43
C GLU A 151 -23.22 8.45 -32.29
N LYS A 152 -22.65 8.58 -33.49
CA LYS A 152 -22.79 9.75 -34.38
C LYS A 152 -24.25 10.16 -34.60
N GLU A 153 -25.13 9.20 -34.85
CA GLU A 153 -26.56 9.47 -35.09
C GLU A 153 -27.25 10.08 -33.86
N ARG A 154 -26.94 9.57 -32.67
CA ARG A 154 -27.50 10.05 -31.40
C ARG A 154 -26.96 11.44 -31.06
N ALA A 155 -25.65 11.64 -31.23
CA ALA A 155 -25.00 12.93 -31.05
C ALA A 155 -25.58 14.00 -32.01
N ALA A 156 -25.74 13.66 -33.28
CA ALA A 156 -26.34 14.54 -34.28
C ALA A 156 -27.83 14.84 -33.99
N ALA A 157 -28.58 13.84 -33.50
CA ALA A 157 -29.97 14.03 -33.11
C ALA A 157 -30.10 15.03 -31.94
N LEU A 158 -29.21 14.97 -30.95
CA LEU A 158 -29.18 15.92 -29.83
C LEU A 158 -28.88 17.34 -30.30
N VAL A 159 -27.82 17.51 -31.11
CA VAL A 159 -27.45 18.82 -31.66
C VAL A 159 -28.62 19.41 -32.46
N LYS A 160 -29.26 18.61 -33.31
CA LYS A 160 -30.44 19.03 -34.08
C LYS A 160 -31.63 19.37 -33.19
N ALA A 161 -31.84 18.67 -32.08
CA ALA A 161 -32.89 18.97 -31.12
C ALA A 161 -32.67 20.34 -30.44
N ILE A 162 -31.42 20.65 -30.07
CA ILE A 162 -31.04 21.97 -29.54
C ILE A 162 -31.32 23.06 -30.57
N SER A 163 -30.88 22.90 -31.81
CA SER A 163 -31.06 23.91 -32.87
C SER A 163 -32.52 24.12 -33.28
N ARG A 164 -33.37 23.12 -33.13
CA ARG A 164 -34.81 23.25 -33.39
C ARG A 164 -35.53 24.08 -32.35
N ASN A 165 -35.02 24.14 -31.12
CA ASN A 165 -35.59 24.93 -30.03
C ASN A 165 -34.50 25.57 -29.17
N PRO A 166 -33.74 26.53 -29.72
CA PRO A 166 -32.57 27.09 -29.05
C PRO A 166 -32.94 27.86 -27.78
N GLN A 167 -34.14 28.45 -27.74
CA GLN A 167 -34.67 29.14 -26.58
C GLN A 167 -34.81 28.24 -25.36
N LYS A 168 -35.17 26.95 -25.53
CA LYS A 168 -35.20 25.96 -24.44
C LYS A 168 -33.83 25.86 -23.74
N PHE A 169 -32.74 26.06 -24.48
CA PHE A 169 -31.38 25.97 -23.99
C PHE A 169 -30.76 27.33 -23.61
N GLY A 170 -31.55 28.40 -23.63
CA GLY A 170 -31.10 29.75 -23.25
C GLY A 170 -30.18 30.41 -24.29
N ILE A 171 -30.25 29.98 -25.54
CA ILE A 171 -29.45 30.50 -26.67
C ILE A 171 -30.35 30.95 -27.82
N ASP A 172 -29.81 31.76 -28.72
CA ASP A 172 -30.47 32.18 -29.95
C ASP A 172 -30.08 31.28 -31.14
N VAL A 173 -30.68 31.56 -32.30
CA VAL A 173 -30.45 30.80 -33.54
C VAL A 173 -29.01 30.93 -34.03
N MET A 174 -28.35 32.08 -33.81
CA MET A 174 -26.96 32.31 -34.23
C MET A 174 -26.01 31.45 -33.43
N ILE A 175 -26.16 31.42 -32.10
CA ILE A 175 -25.36 30.58 -31.21
C ILE A 175 -25.59 29.09 -31.48
N ALA A 176 -26.82 28.68 -31.80
CA ALA A 176 -27.12 27.31 -32.19
C ALA A 176 -26.42 26.91 -33.50
N THR A 177 -26.37 27.83 -34.48
CA THR A 177 -25.65 27.60 -35.74
C THR A 177 -24.16 27.39 -35.49
N GLU A 178 -23.55 28.22 -34.64
CA GLU A 178 -22.14 28.10 -34.24
C GLU A 178 -21.82 26.77 -33.54
N MET A 179 -22.74 26.27 -32.71
CA MET A 179 -22.63 24.94 -32.11
C MET A 179 -22.66 23.83 -33.18
N GLU A 180 -23.57 23.93 -34.16
CA GLU A 180 -23.64 22.97 -35.27
C GLU A 180 -22.35 22.97 -36.09
N GLU A 181 -21.82 24.13 -36.42
CA GLU A 181 -20.55 24.24 -37.16
C GLU A 181 -19.40 23.59 -36.40
N GLU A 182 -19.30 23.84 -35.09
CA GLU A 182 -18.27 23.23 -34.25
C GLU A 182 -18.45 21.71 -34.13
N PHE A 183 -19.69 21.22 -34.04
CA PHE A 183 -19.99 19.78 -34.08
C PHE A 183 -19.51 19.13 -35.38
N HIS A 184 -19.78 19.74 -36.54
CA HIS A 184 -19.32 19.23 -37.83
C HIS A 184 -17.79 19.26 -37.92
N ARG A 185 -17.15 20.36 -37.49
CA ARG A 185 -15.69 20.52 -37.48
C ARG A 185 -15.02 19.44 -36.63
N ALA A 186 -15.52 19.22 -35.40
CA ALA A 186 -14.98 18.21 -34.49
C ALA A 186 -15.23 16.78 -34.99
N SER A 187 -16.40 16.51 -35.60
CA SER A 187 -16.70 15.23 -36.23
C SER A 187 -15.74 14.88 -37.36
N VAL A 188 -15.44 15.85 -38.23
CA VAL A 188 -14.48 15.69 -39.34
C VAL A 188 -13.06 15.48 -38.80
N ALA A 189 -12.67 16.22 -37.77
CA ALA A 189 -11.36 16.08 -37.14
C ALA A 189 -11.17 14.70 -36.48
N ALA A 190 -12.19 14.18 -35.81
CA ALA A 190 -12.16 12.87 -35.16
C ALA A 190 -12.10 11.72 -36.19
N ALA A 191 -12.85 11.80 -37.28
CA ALA A 191 -12.79 10.82 -38.37
C ALA A 191 -11.38 10.73 -39.02
N ARG A 192 -10.56 11.79 -38.91
CA ARG A 192 -9.18 11.83 -39.42
C ARG A 192 -8.12 11.34 -38.43
N ARG A 193 -8.47 11.10 -37.16
CA ARG A 193 -7.53 10.69 -36.10
C ARG A 193 -8.01 9.40 -35.42
N GLU A 194 -7.49 8.25 -35.85
CA GLU A 194 -7.61 7.00 -35.09
C GLU A 194 -6.73 7.06 -33.84
N ARG A 195 -7.24 7.59 -32.71
CA ARG A 195 -6.76 7.27 -31.35
C ARG A 195 -7.72 7.77 -30.26
N PRO A 196 -7.79 7.06 -29.12
CA PRO A 196 -8.93 7.12 -28.21
C PRO A 196 -8.89 8.35 -27.29
N ALA A 197 -10.05 8.99 -27.13
CA ALA A 197 -10.34 10.14 -26.28
C ALA A 197 -10.35 9.81 -24.76
N GLY A 198 -9.45 8.93 -24.30
CA GLY A 198 -9.46 8.40 -22.93
C GLY A 198 -8.69 9.22 -21.88
N ALA A 199 -7.99 10.29 -22.28
CA ALA A 199 -7.01 10.96 -21.42
C ALA A 199 -7.47 12.28 -20.77
N LEU A 200 -8.69 12.77 -21.06
CA LEU A 200 -9.12 14.13 -20.66
C LEU A 200 -10.07 14.19 -19.45
N SER A 201 -10.48 13.06 -18.86
CA SER A 201 -11.72 13.00 -18.08
C SER A 201 -11.61 13.23 -16.56
N ARG A 202 -10.44 13.61 -16.02
CA ARG A 202 -10.25 13.83 -14.55
C ARG A 202 -9.22 14.89 -14.16
N GLN A 203 -8.95 15.87 -15.03
CA GLN A 203 -7.85 16.81 -14.78
C GLN A 203 -8.20 17.79 -13.65
N GLU A 204 -9.40 18.36 -13.64
CA GLU A 204 -9.75 19.43 -12.69
C GLU A 204 -9.95 18.91 -11.27
N LEU A 205 -10.59 17.74 -11.10
CA LEU A 205 -10.72 17.13 -9.76
C LEU A 205 -9.35 16.80 -9.18
N THR A 206 -8.46 16.19 -9.97
CA THR A 206 -7.09 15.87 -9.54
C THR A 206 -6.34 17.13 -9.13
N GLN A 207 -6.45 18.21 -9.92
CA GLN A 207 -5.80 19.47 -9.63
C GLN A 207 -6.33 20.13 -8.35
N ALA A 208 -7.65 20.17 -8.15
CA ALA A 208 -8.27 20.71 -6.94
C ALA A 208 -7.88 19.93 -5.68
N VAL A 209 -7.83 18.59 -5.77
CA VAL A 209 -7.40 17.72 -4.67
C VAL A 209 -5.93 17.93 -4.34
N VAL A 210 -5.07 18.02 -5.35
CA VAL A 210 -3.63 18.32 -5.17
C VAL A 210 -3.45 19.66 -4.48
N GLU A 211 -4.17 20.69 -4.91
CA GLU A 211 -4.05 22.02 -4.34
C GLU A 211 -4.51 22.07 -2.88
N LEU A 212 -5.67 21.52 -2.56
CA LEU A 212 -6.11 21.41 -1.18
C LEU A 212 -5.10 20.61 -0.34
N SER A 213 -4.52 19.54 -0.90
CA SER A 213 -3.50 18.73 -0.22
C SER A 213 -2.19 19.48 0.04
N ARG A 214 -1.84 20.50 -0.75
CA ARG A 214 -0.62 21.32 -0.53
C ARG A 214 -0.70 22.17 0.74
N SER A 215 -1.90 22.42 1.24
CA SER A 215 -2.09 23.12 2.52
C SER A 215 -1.93 22.19 3.74
N LEU A 216 -1.73 20.88 3.53
CA LEU A 216 -1.43 19.93 4.59
C LEU A 216 0.08 19.71 4.75
N PRO A 217 0.52 19.27 5.95
CA PRO A 217 1.89 18.82 6.16
C PRO A 217 2.32 17.72 5.19
N GLY A 218 3.57 17.79 4.73
CA GLY A 218 4.12 16.80 3.81
C GLY A 218 4.07 15.36 4.34
N ARG A 219 4.03 14.38 3.44
CA ARG A 219 3.90 12.94 3.78
C ARG A 219 4.94 12.44 4.78
N MET A 220 6.16 12.99 4.74
CA MET A 220 7.29 12.64 5.59
C MET A 220 7.42 13.52 6.85
N ALA A 221 6.44 14.37 7.13
CA ALA A 221 6.44 15.18 8.35
C ALA A 221 6.23 14.27 9.57
N ILE A 222 7.25 14.15 10.43
CA ILE A 222 7.23 13.34 11.67
C ILE A 222 6.98 14.23 12.91
N HIS A 223 6.85 15.54 12.73
CA HIS A 223 6.55 16.46 13.83
C HIS A 223 5.08 16.40 14.29
N GLN A 224 4.84 16.84 15.51
CA GLN A 224 3.49 17.15 16.01
C GLN A 224 2.88 18.28 15.18
N ALA A 225 1.58 18.22 14.93
CA ALA A 225 0.86 19.25 14.16
C ALA A 225 0.98 20.61 14.87
N LYS A 226 1.40 21.63 14.12
CA LYS A 226 1.55 23.02 14.59
C LYS A 226 0.25 23.81 14.35
N PRO A 227 0.01 24.91 15.09
CA PRO A 227 -1.14 25.80 14.84
C PRO A 227 -1.25 26.26 13.38
N GLU A 228 -0.11 26.61 12.76
CA GLU A 228 -0.02 27.03 11.36
C GLU A 228 -0.52 25.94 10.37
N ASP A 229 -0.29 24.65 10.68
CA ASP A 229 -0.76 23.56 9.83
C ASP A 229 -2.30 23.51 9.80
N PHE A 230 -2.93 23.75 10.95
CA PHE A 230 -4.38 23.82 11.05
C PHE A 230 -4.89 25.06 10.32
N GLU A 231 -4.30 26.22 10.55
CA GLU A 231 -4.73 27.49 9.94
C GLU A 231 -4.69 27.42 8.41
N ASN A 232 -3.59 26.93 7.83
CA ASN A 232 -3.42 26.81 6.37
C ASN A 232 -4.50 25.93 5.73
N PHE A 233 -4.74 24.73 6.28
CA PHE A 233 -5.75 23.82 5.74
C PHE A 233 -7.18 24.33 6.00
N ASN A 234 -7.43 24.89 7.20
CA ASN A 234 -8.73 25.43 7.59
C ASN A 234 -9.16 26.59 6.68
N ARG A 235 -8.22 27.49 6.36
CA ARG A 235 -8.47 28.60 5.45
C ARG A 235 -8.91 28.16 4.06
N GLN A 236 -8.24 27.17 3.48
CA GLN A 236 -8.60 26.58 2.19
C GLN A 236 -9.98 25.90 2.23
N LEU A 237 -10.22 25.10 3.28
CA LEU A 237 -11.48 24.40 3.47
C LEU A 237 -12.66 25.37 3.62
N ARG A 238 -12.52 26.43 4.42
CA ARG A 238 -13.56 27.45 4.62
C ARG A 238 -13.85 28.20 3.32
N ALA A 239 -12.82 28.63 2.59
CA ALA A 239 -13.00 29.29 1.30
C ALA A 239 -13.82 28.43 0.31
N MET A 240 -13.46 27.15 0.18
CA MET A 240 -14.20 26.19 -0.65
C MET A 240 -15.66 26.03 -0.19
N LEU A 241 -15.91 25.87 1.12
CA LEU A 241 -17.26 25.66 1.65
C LEU A 241 -18.15 26.91 1.57
N ARG A 242 -17.58 28.12 1.67
CA ARG A 242 -18.31 29.38 1.42
C ARG A 242 -18.88 29.42 0.00
N CYS A 243 -18.14 28.92 -1.00
CA CYS A 243 -18.66 28.80 -2.37
C CYS A 243 -19.89 27.88 -2.45
N GLY A 244 -19.89 26.78 -1.70
CA GLY A 244 -21.03 25.87 -1.58
C GLY A 244 -22.27 26.59 -1.05
N ILE A 245 -22.12 27.30 0.06
CA ILE A 245 -23.20 28.03 0.76
C ILE A 245 -23.74 29.19 -0.07
N ASN A 246 -22.88 29.91 -0.79
CA ASN A 246 -23.29 31.08 -1.57
C ASN A 246 -23.84 30.74 -2.96
N SER A 247 -23.68 29.49 -3.42
CA SER A 247 -24.17 29.07 -4.73
C SER A 247 -25.68 28.89 -4.74
N PHE A 248 -26.31 29.21 -5.88
CA PHE A 248 -27.74 29.04 -6.05
C PHE A 248 -28.15 27.57 -5.83
N GLY A 249 -29.15 27.34 -4.96
CA GLY A 249 -29.58 25.99 -4.60
C GLY A 249 -28.49 25.12 -3.94
N ASN A 250 -27.38 25.71 -3.51
CA ASN A 250 -26.18 25.05 -2.99
C ASN A 250 -25.56 24.02 -3.96
N GLU A 251 -25.66 24.26 -5.27
CA GLU A 251 -25.24 23.30 -6.30
C GLU A 251 -23.75 22.96 -6.25
N LYS A 252 -22.88 23.91 -5.86
CA LYS A 252 -21.43 23.71 -5.75
C LYS A 252 -21.04 22.70 -4.68
N PHE A 253 -21.94 22.35 -3.75
CA PHE A 253 -21.68 21.23 -2.85
C PHE A 253 -21.52 19.91 -3.58
N HIS A 254 -21.97 19.77 -4.83
CA HIS A 254 -21.68 18.58 -5.63
C HIS A 254 -20.18 18.40 -5.82
N GLU A 255 -19.49 19.40 -6.37
CA GLU A 255 -18.06 19.37 -6.63
C GLU A 255 -17.26 19.33 -5.33
N ILE A 256 -17.67 20.12 -4.33
CA ILE A 256 -17.04 20.13 -3.00
C ILE A 256 -17.12 18.74 -2.37
N THR A 257 -18.28 18.08 -2.42
CA THR A 257 -18.45 16.73 -1.87
C THR A 257 -17.49 15.74 -2.51
N MET A 258 -17.29 15.82 -3.83
CA MET A 258 -16.31 14.98 -4.54
C MET A 258 -14.87 15.21 -4.06
N ILE A 259 -14.50 16.44 -3.72
CA ILE A 259 -13.20 16.75 -3.11
C ILE A 259 -13.13 16.23 -1.66
N LEU A 260 -14.19 16.42 -0.87
CA LEU A 260 -14.21 16.00 0.55
C LEU A 260 -14.01 14.50 0.71
N VAL A 261 -14.69 13.68 -0.11
CA VAL A 261 -14.59 12.22 0.01
C VAL A 261 -13.19 11.67 -0.33
N GLU A 262 -12.32 12.45 -0.95
CA GLU A 262 -10.90 12.09 -1.12
C GLU A 262 -10.14 12.00 0.21
N PHE A 263 -10.63 12.68 1.25
CA PHE A 263 -10.11 12.63 2.61
C PHE A 263 -10.81 11.57 3.48
N SER A 264 -11.68 10.75 2.89
CA SER A 264 -12.38 9.70 3.62
C SER A 264 -11.49 8.49 3.89
N PRO A 265 -11.46 7.96 5.14
CA PRO A 265 -10.80 6.70 5.45
C PRO A 265 -11.61 5.47 5.03
N LYS A 266 -12.75 5.62 4.32
CA LYS A 266 -13.53 4.50 3.82
C LYS A 266 -12.73 3.78 2.73
N GLU A 267 -12.51 2.48 2.91
CA GLU A 267 -11.90 1.66 1.88
C GLU A 267 -12.90 1.45 0.74
N LEU A 268 -12.43 1.66 -0.50
CA LEU A 268 -13.21 1.40 -1.70
C LEU A 268 -13.09 -0.08 -2.09
N SER A 269 -14.04 -0.57 -2.90
CA SER A 269 -14.03 -1.95 -3.40
C SER A 269 -12.68 -2.29 -4.05
N SER A 270 -12.11 -3.43 -3.69
CA SER A 270 -10.85 -3.94 -4.25
C SER A 270 -10.91 -4.08 -5.77
N ALA A 271 -12.09 -4.34 -6.35
CA ALA A 271 -12.27 -4.41 -7.80
C ALA A 271 -12.11 -3.04 -8.47
N ALA A 272 -12.60 -1.97 -7.85
CA ALA A 272 -12.45 -0.59 -8.35
C ALA A 272 -11.01 -0.08 -8.20
N ALA A 273 -10.35 -0.41 -7.08
CA ALA A 273 -8.95 -0.09 -6.84
C ALA A 273 -7.99 -0.83 -7.80
N MET A 274 -8.24 -2.13 -8.04
CA MET A 274 -7.45 -2.96 -8.97
C MET A 274 -7.59 -2.53 -10.44
N ALA A 275 -8.75 -1.99 -10.81
CA ALA A 275 -8.96 -1.41 -12.13
C ALA A 275 -8.27 -0.05 -12.32
N GLY A 276 -7.62 0.50 -11.27
CA GLY A 276 -7.02 1.83 -11.29
C GLY A 276 -8.05 2.96 -11.39
N VAL A 277 -9.33 2.66 -11.17
CA VAL A 277 -10.44 3.59 -11.41
C VAL A 277 -10.73 4.46 -10.19
N GLU A 278 -10.43 4.02 -8.97
CA GLU A 278 -10.67 4.81 -7.76
C GLU A 278 -9.55 4.60 -6.72
N GLN A 279 -8.65 5.58 -6.58
CA GLN A 279 -7.76 5.69 -5.43
C GLN A 279 -8.05 7.01 -4.72
N ARG A 280 -8.39 6.93 -3.43
CA ARG A 280 -8.57 8.11 -2.58
C ARG A 280 -7.22 8.74 -2.23
N LEU A 281 -7.20 10.03 -1.93
CA LEU A 281 -6.03 10.71 -1.36
C LEU A 281 -5.68 10.21 0.06
N TYR A 282 -6.67 9.90 0.90
CA TYR A 282 -6.46 9.61 2.33
C TYR A 282 -5.37 8.56 2.64
N PRO A 283 -5.29 7.39 1.97
CA PRO A 283 -4.24 6.41 2.21
C PRO A 283 -2.83 6.94 1.95
N THR A 284 -2.65 7.93 1.07
CA THR A 284 -1.33 8.50 0.75
C THR A 284 -0.89 9.59 1.73
N LEU A 285 -1.80 10.12 2.55
CA LEU A 285 -1.49 11.15 3.54
C LEU A 285 -0.61 10.61 4.68
N GLY A 286 0.32 11.44 5.15
CA GLY A 286 1.11 11.18 6.35
C GLY A 286 0.27 11.29 7.63
N ARG A 287 0.79 10.77 8.75
CA ARG A 287 0.07 10.77 10.05
C ARG A 287 -0.34 12.18 10.51
N THR A 288 0.56 13.15 10.40
CA THR A 288 0.29 14.54 10.80
C THR A 288 -0.77 15.17 9.90
N ALA A 289 -0.68 14.99 8.58
CA ALA A 289 -1.69 15.46 7.62
C ALA A 289 -3.09 14.90 7.90
N ARG A 290 -3.21 13.59 8.21
CA ARG A 290 -4.51 12.98 8.59
C ARG A 290 -5.08 13.60 9.88
N THR A 291 -4.21 13.92 10.83
CA THR A 291 -4.61 14.54 12.10
C THR A 291 -5.10 15.97 11.89
N VAL A 292 -4.37 16.77 11.10
CA VAL A 292 -4.76 18.13 10.72
C VAL A 292 -6.09 18.11 10.01
N ALA A 293 -6.21 17.33 8.92
CA ALA A 293 -7.43 17.24 8.15
C ALA A 293 -8.63 16.82 9.00
N SER A 294 -8.52 15.74 9.78
CA SER A 294 -9.62 15.24 10.61
C SER A 294 -10.11 16.25 11.65
N LYS A 295 -9.20 16.95 12.33
CA LYS A 295 -9.58 17.93 13.35
C LYS A 295 -10.19 19.17 12.72
N THR A 296 -9.63 19.65 11.62
CA THR A 296 -10.17 20.80 10.90
C THR A 296 -11.54 20.52 10.31
N PHE A 297 -11.78 19.32 9.74
CA PHE A 297 -13.13 18.94 9.31
C PHE A 297 -14.11 18.92 10.48
N SER A 298 -13.72 18.38 11.63
CA SER A 298 -14.56 18.36 12.83
C SER A 298 -14.89 19.77 13.33
N GLU A 299 -13.89 20.66 13.41
CA GLU A 299 -14.07 22.05 13.82
C GLU A 299 -15.01 22.79 12.88
N VAL A 300 -14.74 22.75 11.57
CA VAL A 300 -15.56 23.46 10.57
C VAL A 300 -16.97 22.86 10.49
N GLY A 301 -17.08 21.53 10.58
CA GLY A 301 -18.34 20.79 10.58
C GLY A 301 -19.25 21.08 11.77
N SER A 302 -18.69 21.54 12.90
CA SER A 302 -19.44 21.91 14.10
C SER A 302 -20.18 23.24 13.97
N LEU A 303 -19.90 24.04 12.94
CA LEU A 303 -20.55 25.33 12.72
C LEU A 303 -22.03 25.14 12.29
N PRO A 304 -23.01 25.73 13.01
CA PRO A 304 -24.44 25.51 12.74
C PRO A 304 -24.88 25.90 11.33
N THR A 305 -24.32 26.97 10.77
CA THR A 305 -24.61 27.42 9.41
C THR A 305 -24.23 26.34 8.39
N LEU A 306 -23.02 25.78 8.51
CA LEU A 306 -22.56 24.76 7.58
C LEU A 306 -23.35 23.46 7.73
N SER A 307 -23.50 22.97 8.95
CA SER A 307 -24.17 21.69 9.21
C SER A 307 -25.61 21.70 8.73
N SER A 308 -26.35 22.78 9.00
CA SER A 308 -27.75 22.90 8.58
C SER A 308 -27.91 22.94 7.05
N VAL A 309 -27.10 23.76 6.36
CA VAL A 309 -27.15 23.88 4.89
C VAL A 309 -26.68 22.60 4.22
N TYR A 310 -25.58 21.98 4.70
CA TYR A 310 -25.06 20.73 4.13
C TYR A 310 -26.03 19.56 4.35
N ALA A 311 -26.71 19.49 5.50
CA ALA A 311 -27.76 18.49 5.74
C ALA A 311 -28.92 18.62 4.75
N ASN A 312 -29.33 19.85 4.44
CA ASN A 312 -30.37 20.11 3.46
C ASN A 312 -29.95 19.70 2.05
N PHE A 313 -28.71 20.02 1.65
CA PHE A 313 -28.14 19.53 0.39
C PHE A 313 -28.15 18.00 0.31
N ALA A 314 -27.66 17.31 1.33
CA ALA A 314 -27.62 15.84 1.36
C ALA A 314 -29.02 15.21 1.28
N ARG A 315 -30.01 15.78 1.99
CA ARG A 315 -31.42 15.34 1.92
C ARG A 315 -31.98 15.47 0.51
N GLN A 316 -31.78 16.62 -0.13
CA GLN A 316 -32.28 16.87 -1.48
C GLN A 316 -31.62 15.97 -2.53
N LYS A 317 -30.36 15.55 -2.30
CA LYS A 317 -29.59 14.74 -3.24
C LYS A 317 -29.54 13.25 -2.88
N LEU A 318 -30.23 12.81 -1.84
CA LEU A 318 -30.14 11.45 -1.30
C LEU A 318 -30.28 10.35 -2.36
N TYR A 319 -31.26 10.46 -3.25
CA TYR A 319 -31.56 9.47 -4.30
C TYR A 319 -30.82 9.71 -5.62
N THR A 320 -29.80 10.57 -5.61
CA THR A 320 -28.95 10.84 -6.78
C THR A 320 -27.58 10.20 -6.60
N ARG A 321 -26.78 10.17 -7.68
CA ARG A 321 -25.42 9.60 -7.63
C ARG A 321 -24.51 10.26 -6.58
N ILE A 322 -24.69 11.55 -6.29
CA ILE A 322 -23.88 12.28 -5.30
C ILE A 322 -24.34 12.03 -3.85
N GLY A 323 -25.58 11.55 -3.65
CA GLY A 323 -26.17 11.38 -2.32
C GLY A 323 -25.35 10.49 -1.39
N LYS A 324 -24.83 9.36 -1.89
CA LYS A 324 -23.96 8.48 -1.10
C LYS A 324 -22.68 9.18 -0.65
N TYR A 325 -22.05 9.98 -1.52
CA TYR A 325 -20.83 10.71 -1.19
C TYR A 325 -21.11 11.85 -0.21
N ALA A 326 -22.28 12.50 -0.32
CA ALA A 326 -22.69 13.54 0.64
C ALA A 326 -22.90 12.94 2.05
N VAL A 327 -23.55 11.77 2.13
CA VAL A 327 -23.73 11.01 3.37
C VAL A 327 -22.37 10.56 3.94
N GLU A 328 -21.44 10.11 3.11
CA GLU A 328 -20.08 9.75 3.53
C GLU A 328 -19.32 10.97 4.08
N ALA A 329 -19.40 12.12 3.40
CA ALA A 329 -18.74 13.36 3.81
C ALA A 329 -19.26 13.91 5.15
N MET A 330 -20.53 13.67 5.50
CA MET A 330 -21.06 13.98 6.84
C MET A 330 -20.25 13.31 7.95
N GLY A 331 -19.73 12.10 7.72
CA GLY A 331 -18.86 11.41 8.66
C GLY A 331 -17.54 12.14 8.91
N LEU A 332 -17.00 12.87 7.91
CA LEU A 332 -15.76 13.64 8.04
C LEU A 332 -15.92 14.83 8.98
N PHE A 333 -17.09 15.47 8.94
CA PHE A 333 -17.42 16.59 9.80
C PHE A 333 -17.61 16.22 11.28
N GLN A 334 -17.77 14.92 11.60
CA GLN A 334 -17.88 14.42 12.98
C GLN A 334 -18.90 15.19 13.85
N ASN A 335 -19.98 15.69 13.24
CA ASN A 335 -21.01 16.48 13.92
C ASN A 335 -22.21 15.59 14.26
N ALA A 336 -22.59 15.57 15.55
CA ALA A 336 -23.73 14.81 16.07
C ALA A 336 -25.08 15.26 15.49
N ASP A 337 -25.20 16.50 14.99
CA ASP A 337 -26.43 17.03 14.37
C ASP A 337 -26.84 16.25 13.11
N PHE A 338 -25.89 15.55 12.47
CA PHE A 338 -26.18 14.70 11.32
C PHE A 338 -26.79 13.34 11.71
N VAL A 339 -26.62 12.89 12.96
CA VAL A 339 -27.01 11.53 13.40
C VAL A 339 -28.48 11.20 13.11
N PRO A 340 -29.47 12.07 13.39
CA PRO A 340 -30.88 11.75 13.10
C PRO A 340 -31.12 11.45 11.61
N PHE A 341 -30.51 12.23 10.72
CA PHE A 341 -30.62 12.01 9.28
C PHE A 341 -29.89 10.74 8.84
N LEU A 342 -28.70 10.47 9.37
CA LEU A 342 -27.95 9.24 9.06
C LEU A 342 -28.71 7.98 9.52
N ILE A 343 -29.38 8.01 10.67
CA ILE A 343 -30.26 6.93 11.14
C ILE A 343 -31.41 6.70 10.16
N GLN A 344 -32.05 7.78 9.68
CA GLN A 344 -33.09 7.68 8.66
C GLN A 344 -32.57 7.03 7.37
N VAL A 345 -31.39 7.45 6.88
CA VAL A 345 -30.79 6.91 5.66
C VAL A 345 -30.41 5.43 5.82
N MET A 346 -29.87 5.04 6.97
CA MET A 346 -29.52 3.64 7.27
C MET A 346 -30.75 2.71 7.20
N GLY A 347 -31.92 3.21 7.61
CA GLY A 347 -33.20 2.48 7.56
C GLY A 347 -33.95 2.57 6.22
N ASP A 348 -33.51 3.41 5.28
CA ASP A 348 -34.19 3.59 4.00
C ASP A 348 -33.67 2.58 2.96
N ALA A 349 -34.48 1.55 2.67
CA ALA A 349 -34.15 0.53 1.68
C ALA A 349 -33.97 1.06 0.24
N LYS A 350 -34.51 2.24 -0.09
CA LYS A 350 -34.34 2.87 -1.40
C LYS A 350 -33.06 3.71 -1.49
N ALA A 351 -32.47 4.07 -0.36
CA ALA A 351 -31.26 4.87 -0.33
C ALA A 351 -30.05 4.00 -0.70
N ALA A 352 -29.36 4.35 -1.78
CA ALA A 352 -28.07 3.75 -2.14
C ALA A 352 -26.92 4.15 -1.19
N ALA A 353 -27.23 4.87 -0.11
CA ALA A 353 -26.30 5.47 0.85
C ALA A 353 -26.30 4.79 2.23
N ARG A 354 -26.92 3.61 2.37
CA ARG A 354 -27.02 2.89 3.66
C ARG A 354 -25.64 2.57 4.25
N SER A 355 -24.73 2.02 3.44
CA SER A 355 -23.37 1.69 3.89
C SER A 355 -22.55 2.94 4.26
N GLU A 356 -22.81 4.05 3.59
CA GLU A 356 -22.21 5.36 3.85
C GLU A 356 -22.74 5.93 5.16
N ALA A 357 -24.03 5.76 5.45
CA ALA A 357 -24.62 6.17 6.70
C ALA A 357 -24.06 5.36 7.88
N GLU A 358 -23.94 4.04 7.75
CA GLU A 358 -23.29 3.18 8.75
C GLU A 358 -21.84 3.61 9.02
N PHE A 359 -21.07 3.87 7.95
CA PHE A 359 -19.71 4.38 8.05
C PHE A 359 -19.64 5.75 8.75
N ALA A 360 -20.51 6.68 8.37
CA ALA A 360 -20.56 8.03 8.95
C ALA A 360 -20.95 7.99 10.43
N LEU A 361 -21.95 7.19 10.81
CA LEU A 361 -22.36 6.96 12.19
C LEU A 361 -21.20 6.39 13.03
N GLY A 362 -20.43 5.43 12.50
CA GLY A 362 -19.25 4.89 13.18
C GLY A 362 -18.08 5.87 13.30
N THR A 363 -18.04 6.89 12.43
CA THR A 363 -17.01 7.95 12.47
C THR A 363 -17.39 9.06 13.44
N ILE A 364 -18.66 9.46 13.47
CA ILE A 364 -19.20 10.44 14.43
C ILE A 364 -19.18 9.86 15.85
N GLY A 365 -19.59 8.59 16.01
CA GLY A 365 -19.67 7.93 17.31
C GLY A 365 -20.69 8.58 18.25
N GLY A 366 -20.47 8.42 19.56
CA GLY A 366 -21.39 8.88 20.60
C GLY A 366 -22.61 7.96 20.80
N ASP A 367 -23.30 8.15 21.93
CA ASP A 367 -24.38 7.26 22.37
C ASP A 367 -25.50 7.06 21.33
N PRO A 368 -26.05 8.11 20.68
CA PRO A 368 -27.15 7.91 19.74
C PRO A 368 -26.72 7.11 18.50
N ALA A 369 -25.53 7.38 17.96
CA ALA A 369 -25.02 6.68 16.78
C ALA A 369 -24.71 5.22 17.11
N THR A 370 -24.03 4.97 18.24
CA THR A 370 -23.69 3.62 18.69
C THR A 370 -24.95 2.79 19.00
N LYS A 371 -25.97 3.36 19.65
CA LYS A 371 -27.25 2.67 19.89
C LYS A 371 -27.97 2.31 18.59
N ALA A 372 -27.99 3.20 17.61
CA ALA A 372 -28.59 2.94 16.31
C ALA A 372 -27.87 1.81 15.56
N LEU A 373 -26.53 1.81 15.55
CA LEU A 373 -25.72 0.75 14.96
C LEU A 373 -25.96 -0.60 15.66
N PHE A 374 -26.07 -0.62 17.00
CA PHE A 374 -26.42 -1.84 17.73
C PHE A 374 -27.80 -2.38 17.36
N SER A 375 -28.81 -1.51 17.28
CA SER A 375 -30.15 -1.90 16.87
C SER A 375 -30.17 -2.48 15.45
N ALA A 376 -29.41 -1.88 14.53
CA ALA A 376 -29.26 -2.36 13.17
C ALA A 376 -28.53 -3.72 13.11
N LEU A 377 -27.45 -3.89 13.90
CA LEU A 377 -26.72 -5.15 13.99
C LEU A 377 -27.62 -6.29 14.51
N GLN A 378 -28.35 -6.02 15.60
CA GLN A 378 -29.28 -6.99 16.18
C GLN A 378 -30.38 -7.37 15.19
N SER A 379 -30.90 -6.41 14.43
CA SER A 379 -31.92 -6.66 13.40
C SER A 379 -31.39 -7.51 12.23
N ASN A 380 -30.10 -7.40 11.91
CA ASN A 380 -29.45 -8.23 10.89
C ASN A 380 -29.26 -9.68 11.38
N PHE A 381 -28.95 -9.89 12.66
CA PHE A 381 -28.76 -11.22 13.23
C PHE A 381 -30.06 -11.90 13.70
N ASN A 382 -31.11 -11.14 14.01
CA ASN A 382 -32.39 -11.68 14.46
C ASN A 382 -33.25 -12.18 13.27
N VAL A 383 -32.71 -13.12 12.51
CA VAL A 383 -33.36 -13.77 11.36
C VAL A 383 -33.08 -15.26 11.37
N ARG A 384 -33.99 -16.03 10.76
CA ARG A 384 -33.84 -17.50 10.66
C ARG A 384 -32.69 -17.91 9.74
N VAL A 385 -32.48 -17.18 8.65
CA VAL A 385 -31.42 -17.41 7.66
C VAL A 385 -30.77 -16.08 7.35
N LEU A 386 -29.44 -16.02 7.48
CA LEU A 386 -28.65 -14.84 7.17
C LEU A 386 -28.26 -14.85 5.69
N ASP A 387 -28.92 -14.01 4.89
CA ASP A 387 -28.59 -13.84 3.48
C ASP A 387 -27.31 -13.00 3.25
N GLY A 388 -26.86 -12.95 2.00
CA GLY A 388 -25.63 -12.24 1.62
C GLY A 388 -25.70 -10.72 1.78
N ASP A 389 -26.89 -10.12 1.75
CA ASP A 389 -27.06 -8.67 1.88
C ASP A 389 -26.94 -8.28 3.35
N ARG A 390 -27.70 -8.96 4.22
CA ARG A 390 -27.63 -8.79 5.67
C ARG A 390 -26.25 -9.10 6.21
N ARG A 391 -25.54 -10.08 5.63
CA ARG A 391 -24.16 -10.37 5.99
C ARG A 391 -23.24 -9.18 5.68
N ARG A 392 -23.34 -8.60 4.49
CA ARG A 392 -22.55 -7.41 4.09
C ARG A 392 -22.87 -6.20 4.96
N ASP A 393 -24.14 -5.98 5.26
CA ASP A 393 -24.58 -4.90 6.15
C ASP A 393 -24.04 -5.12 7.56
N ALA A 394 -24.20 -6.32 8.14
CA ALA A 394 -23.64 -6.64 9.45
C ALA A 394 -22.11 -6.46 9.52
N ILE A 395 -21.37 -6.84 8.47
CA ILE A 395 -19.92 -6.62 8.37
C ILE A 395 -19.58 -5.12 8.41
N THR A 396 -20.36 -4.30 7.68
CA THR A 396 -20.18 -2.85 7.63
C THR A 396 -20.47 -2.21 8.98
N ILE A 397 -21.57 -2.62 9.63
CA ILE A 397 -21.95 -2.18 10.98
C ILE A 397 -20.89 -2.58 12.03
N LEU A 398 -20.38 -3.81 11.99
CA LEU A 398 -19.30 -4.27 12.88
C LEU A 398 -18.04 -3.42 12.70
N SER A 399 -17.72 -3.04 11.46
CA SER A 399 -16.56 -2.17 11.17
C SER A 399 -16.80 -0.74 11.65
N ALA A 400 -18.02 -0.22 11.53
CA ALA A 400 -18.43 1.08 12.03
C ALA A 400 -18.37 1.16 13.57
N LEU A 401 -18.94 0.18 14.27
CA LEU A 401 -18.86 0.05 15.73
C LEU A 401 -17.41 -0.11 16.21
N GLY A 402 -16.56 -0.85 15.47
CA GLY A 402 -15.13 -0.97 15.76
C GLY A 402 -14.36 0.34 15.58
N ARG A 403 -14.76 1.18 14.62
CA ARG A 403 -14.23 2.54 14.46
C ARG A 403 -14.62 3.43 15.64
N ALA A 404 -15.90 3.42 16.01
CA ALA A 404 -16.40 4.17 17.17
C ALA A 404 -15.67 3.75 18.45
N ALA A 405 -15.50 2.44 18.68
CA ALA A 405 -14.76 1.91 19.83
C ALA A 405 -13.30 2.39 19.85
N ARG A 406 -12.58 2.36 18.72
CA ARG A 406 -11.18 2.81 18.67
C ARG A 406 -10.99 4.29 19.01
N ALA A 407 -12.00 5.14 18.79
CA ALA A 407 -11.96 6.55 19.16
C ALA A 407 -12.11 6.77 20.68
N LEU A 408 -12.69 5.81 21.41
CA LEU A 408 -12.94 5.92 22.85
C LEU A 408 -11.71 5.54 23.69
N PRO A 409 -11.62 6.03 24.94
CA PRO A 409 -10.74 5.51 25.98
C PRO A 409 -10.96 4.01 26.26
N PRO A 410 -9.93 3.23 26.64
CA PRO A 410 -10.05 1.77 26.83
C PRO A 410 -11.15 1.30 27.78
N ASP A 411 -11.38 2.03 28.87
CA ASP A 411 -12.44 1.78 29.86
C ASP A 411 -13.84 1.83 29.22
N GLN A 412 -14.04 2.75 28.28
CA GLN A 412 -15.30 2.91 27.54
C GLN A 412 -15.44 1.93 26.37
N ARG A 413 -14.33 1.37 25.87
CA ARG A 413 -14.34 0.33 24.81
C ARG A 413 -14.96 -0.97 25.27
N THR A 414 -14.72 -1.36 26.52
CA THR A 414 -15.17 -2.63 27.10
C THR A 414 -16.67 -2.83 26.92
N GLY A 415 -17.49 -1.80 27.15
CA GLY A 415 -18.94 -1.88 26.99
C GLY A 415 -19.37 -2.21 25.55
N ILE A 416 -18.78 -1.52 24.57
CA ILE A 416 -19.09 -1.76 23.15
C ILE A 416 -18.67 -3.17 22.75
N VAL A 417 -17.45 -3.57 23.08
CA VAL A 417 -16.91 -4.90 22.74
C VAL A 417 -17.76 -6.01 23.35
N ALA A 418 -18.09 -5.92 24.64
CA ALA A 418 -18.91 -6.92 25.32
C ALA A 418 -20.30 -7.06 24.69
N GLN A 419 -20.94 -5.95 24.31
CA GLN A 419 -22.23 -5.97 23.66
C GLN A 419 -22.17 -6.59 22.25
N VAL A 420 -21.15 -6.26 21.46
CA VAL A 420 -20.91 -6.90 20.15
C VAL A 420 -20.72 -8.40 20.31
N VAL A 421 -19.81 -8.82 21.21
CA VAL A 421 -19.52 -10.25 21.46
C VAL A 421 -20.77 -11.01 21.86
N LYS A 422 -21.65 -10.43 22.68
CA LYS A 422 -22.92 -11.04 23.09
C LYS A 422 -23.90 -11.24 21.92
N MET A 423 -23.84 -10.39 20.89
CA MET A 423 -24.74 -10.44 19.73
C MET A 423 -24.25 -11.39 18.63
N LEU A 424 -22.97 -11.79 18.64
CA LEU A 424 -22.39 -12.61 17.58
C LEU A 424 -23.09 -13.98 17.45
N PRO A 425 -23.38 -14.44 16.22
CA PRO A 425 -23.77 -15.82 15.98
C PRO A 425 -22.65 -16.78 16.41
N LYS A 426 -22.99 -17.79 17.23
CA LYS A 426 -21.99 -18.67 17.88
C LYS A 426 -21.10 -19.46 16.91
N ASP A 427 -21.63 -19.84 15.75
CA ASP A 427 -20.95 -20.72 14.79
C ASP A 427 -20.42 -19.98 13.55
N ASP A 428 -20.31 -18.65 13.61
CA ASP A 428 -19.83 -17.83 12.49
C ASP A 428 -18.42 -17.26 12.74
N THR A 429 -17.42 -18.00 12.26
CA THR A 429 -16.02 -17.61 12.37
C THR A 429 -15.70 -16.29 11.66
N GLU A 430 -16.37 -15.96 10.55
CA GLU A 430 -16.03 -14.75 9.81
C GLU A 430 -16.34 -13.49 10.62
N PHE A 431 -17.53 -13.43 11.23
CA PHE A 431 -17.87 -12.31 12.11
C PHE A 431 -16.94 -12.24 13.31
N THR A 432 -16.59 -13.40 13.88
CA THR A 432 -15.64 -13.49 14.98
C THR A 432 -14.28 -12.90 14.60
N VAL A 433 -13.71 -13.31 13.46
CA VAL A 433 -12.43 -12.77 12.96
C VAL A 433 -12.51 -11.27 12.67
N ARG A 434 -13.64 -10.79 12.14
CA ARG A 434 -13.86 -9.36 11.92
C ARG A 434 -13.91 -8.58 13.22
N VAL A 435 -14.51 -9.12 14.29
CA VAL A 435 -14.50 -8.50 15.61
C VAL A 435 -13.08 -8.52 16.21
N LEU A 436 -12.37 -9.64 16.13
CA LEU A 436 -10.99 -9.74 16.61
C LEU A 436 -10.08 -8.68 15.96
N THR A 437 -10.14 -8.55 14.64
CA THR A 437 -9.28 -7.62 13.87
C THR A 437 -9.67 -6.15 14.03
N ASN A 438 -10.96 -5.82 14.17
CA ASN A 438 -11.40 -4.43 14.32
C ASN A 438 -11.28 -3.88 15.74
N TYR A 439 -11.47 -4.70 16.77
CA TYR A 439 -11.65 -4.23 18.15
C TYR A 439 -10.42 -4.42 19.04
N PHE A 440 -9.53 -5.36 18.69
CA PHE A 440 -8.33 -5.68 19.49
C PHE A 440 -7.01 -5.25 18.83
N SER A 441 -7.07 -4.43 17.76
CA SER A 441 -5.86 -3.96 17.05
C SER A 441 -5.10 -2.82 17.75
N GLY A 442 -5.76 -2.10 18.67
CA GLY A 442 -5.20 -0.98 19.43
C GLY A 442 -4.60 -1.36 20.80
N LYS A 443 -4.51 -0.38 21.71
CA LYS A 443 -4.17 -0.62 23.12
C LYS A 443 -5.24 -1.47 23.80
N ILE A 444 -4.86 -2.61 24.38
CA ILE A 444 -5.75 -3.64 24.94
C ILE A 444 -5.60 -3.82 26.46
N GLU A 445 -4.59 -3.20 27.06
CA GLU A 445 -4.14 -3.44 28.45
C GLU A 445 -5.21 -3.09 29.49
N ALA A 446 -6.14 -2.20 29.14
CA ALA A 446 -7.22 -1.72 30.00
C ALA A 446 -8.61 -2.28 29.59
N LEU A 447 -8.66 -3.31 28.73
CA LEU A 447 -9.90 -4.06 28.48
C LEU A 447 -10.16 -5.09 29.57
N ASP A 448 -11.44 -5.48 29.75
CA ASP A 448 -11.82 -6.55 30.67
C ASP A 448 -11.03 -7.86 30.36
N PRO A 449 -10.33 -8.45 31.35
CA PRO A 449 -9.61 -9.72 31.19
C PRO A 449 -10.45 -10.88 30.62
N ARG A 450 -11.77 -10.87 30.85
CA ARG A 450 -12.70 -11.85 30.27
C ARG A 450 -12.81 -11.70 28.76
N LEU A 451 -12.80 -10.47 28.26
CA LEU A 451 -12.80 -10.20 26.82
C LEU A 451 -11.46 -10.54 26.18
N LEU A 452 -10.33 -10.30 26.87
CA LEU A 452 -9.01 -10.72 26.40
C LEU A 452 -8.91 -12.25 26.31
N SER A 453 -9.45 -12.95 27.30
CA SER A 453 -9.53 -14.42 27.30
C SER A 453 -10.42 -14.93 26.17
N TRP A 454 -11.60 -14.34 25.98
CA TRP A 454 -12.48 -14.66 24.86
C TRP A 454 -11.79 -14.41 23.51
N ALA A 455 -11.08 -13.29 23.38
CA ALA A 455 -10.37 -12.95 22.14
C ALA A 455 -9.25 -13.94 21.85
N ALA A 456 -8.47 -14.32 22.86
CA ALA A 456 -7.44 -15.34 22.75
C ALA A 456 -8.02 -16.71 22.33
N GLN A 457 -9.08 -17.17 23.03
CA GLN A 457 -9.75 -18.43 22.71
C GLN A 457 -10.29 -18.43 21.27
N SER A 458 -10.96 -17.34 20.88
CA SER A 458 -11.57 -17.20 19.56
C SER A 458 -10.54 -17.09 18.45
N ALA A 459 -9.44 -16.36 18.68
CA ALA A 459 -8.36 -16.22 17.71
C ALA A 459 -7.62 -17.55 17.50
N VAL A 460 -7.34 -18.31 18.56
CA VAL A 460 -6.75 -19.66 18.44
C VAL A 460 -7.70 -20.60 17.69
N GLY A 461 -8.98 -20.63 18.05
CA GLY A 461 -9.97 -21.47 17.37
C GLY A 461 -10.11 -21.13 15.88
N ALA A 462 -10.05 -19.83 15.53
CA ALA A 462 -10.10 -19.38 14.15
C ALA A 462 -8.90 -19.84 13.29
N LEU A 463 -7.75 -20.17 13.90
CA LEU A 463 -6.60 -20.75 13.18
C LEU A 463 -6.97 -22.10 12.52
N TRP A 464 -7.89 -22.86 13.09
CA TRP A 464 -8.32 -24.16 12.54
C TRP A 464 -9.39 -24.07 11.46
N THR A 465 -9.81 -22.86 11.08
CA THR A 465 -10.81 -22.68 10.02
C THR A 465 -10.16 -22.82 8.65
N ILE A 466 -10.85 -23.48 7.71
CA ILE A 466 -10.40 -23.62 6.32
C ILE A 466 -10.51 -22.27 5.61
N ASP A 467 -9.61 -22.00 4.66
CA ASP A 467 -9.60 -20.81 3.81
C ASP A 467 -10.99 -20.52 3.21
N ARG A 468 -11.66 -19.49 3.76
CA ARG A 468 -12.85 -18.92 3.14
C ARG A 468 -12.40 -17.79 2.21
N PRO A 469 -12.93 -17.70 0.97
CA PRO A 469 -12.58 -16.63 0.02
C PRO A 469 -12.64 -15.21 0.61
N GLU A 470 -13.54 -14.99 1.58
CA GLU A 470 -13.75 -13.73 2.28
C GLU A 470 -12.60 -13.37 3.23
N LEU A 471 -11.98 -14.36 3.88
CA LEU A 471 -10.85 -14.19 4.80
C LEU A 471 -9.51 -14.13 4.06
N THR A 472 -9.37 -14.92 2.98
CA THR A 472 -8.15 -14.98 2.17
C THR A 472 -7.82 -13.64 1.49
N LYS A 473 -8.81 -12.77 1.22
CA LYS A 473 -8.60 -11.43 0.62
C LYS A 473 -7.76 -10.49 1.51
N ALA A 474 -7.89 -10.57 2.83
CA ALA A 474 -7.30 -9.58 3.75
C ALA A 474 -5.79 -9.77 3.97
N ALA A 475 -5.24 -10.95 3.67
CA ALA A 475 -3.84 -11.28 3.88
C ALA A 475 -3.26 -12.18 2.78
N LYS A 476 -3.76 -12.02 1.53
CA LYS A 476 -3.33 -12.81 0.36
C LYS A 476 -1.82 -12.74 0.12
N GLN A 477 -1.17 -11.65 0.54
CA GLN A 477 0.26 -11.43 0.36
C GLN A 477 1.12 -11.97 1.51
N SER A 478 0.51 -12.32 2.64
CA SER A 478 1.22 -12.79 3.84
C SER A 478 1.60 -14.27 3.73
N PRO A 479 2.75 -14.70 4.29
CA PRO A 479 3.19 -16.09 4.25
C PRO A 479 2.14 -17.08 4.80
N LEU A 480 1.51 -16.74 5.93
CA LEU A 480 0.49 -17.57 6.59
C LEU A 480 -0.96 -17.30 6.13
N GLY A 481 -1.15 -16.57 5.02
CA GLY A 481 -2.47 -16.20 4.52
C GLY A 481 -3.33 -15.48 5.57
N PHE A 482 -4.62 -15.82 5.67
CA PHE A 482 -5.57 -15.17 6.60
C PHE A 482 -5.20 -15.33 8.09
N ARG A 483 -4.30 -16.26 8.44
CA ARG A 483 -3.86 -16.48 9.82
C ARG A 483 -2.89 -15.42 10.30
N GLN A 484 -2.19 -14.73 9.41
CA GLN A 484 -1.16 -13.75 9.81
C GLN A 484 -1.71 -12.66 10.76
N PRO A 485 -2.85 -11.99 10.48
CA PRO A 485 -3.40 -11.00 11.39
C PRO A 485 -3.83 -11.59 12.75
N LEU A 486 -4.20 -12.88 12.80
CA LEU A 486 -4.53 -13.57 14.04
C LEU A 486 -3.28 -13.87 14.87
N ILE A 487 -2.16 -14.23 14.23
CA ILE A 487 -0.88 -14.41 14.91
C ILE A 487 -0.38 -13.09 15.51
N ASP A 488 -0.43 -12.01 14.73
CA ASP A 488 -0.02 -10.69 15.21
C ASP A 488 -0.91 -10.19 16.38
N LEU A 489 -2.19 -10.60 16.41
CA LEU A 489 -3.09 -10.35 17.52
C LEU A 489 -2.77 -11.23 18.75
N LEU A 490 -2.53 -12.53 18.54
CA LEU A 490 -2.20 -13.47 19.62
C LEU A 490 -0.89 -13.11 20.30
N GLU A 491 0.10 -12.64 19.54
CA GLU A 491 1.36 -12.09 20.07
C GLU A 491 1.10 -10.95 21.06
N LYS A 492 0.19 -10.01 20.72
CA LYS A 492 -0.22 -8.92 21.60
C LYS A 492 -1.02 -9.40 22.81
N LEU A 493 -1.86 -10.42 22.66
CA LEU A 493 -2.69 -10.97 23.74
C LEU A 493 -1.88 -11.84 24.72
N ALA A 494 -0.76 -12.40 24.29
CA ALA A 494 0.01 -13.36 25.07
C ALA A 494 0.41 -12.88 26.48
N PRO A 495 0.85 -11.62 26.71
CA PRO A 495 1.13 -11.12 28.05
C PRO A 495 -0.07 -11.16 29.01
N HIS A 496 -1.30 -11.21 28.49
CA HIS A 496 -2.54 -11.14 29.28
C HIS A 496 -3.33 -12.46 29.31
N ALA A 497 -3.12 -13.34 28.33
CA ALA A 497 -3.97 -14.53 28.13
C ALA A 497 -3.19 -15.79 27.71
N ARG A 498 -1.89 -15.90 27.97
CA ARG A 498 -1.05 -17.05 27.57
C ARG A 498 -1.63 -18.40 27.99
N GLN A 499 -2.09 -18.52 29.23
CA GLN A 499 -2.69 -19.75 29.72
C GLN A 499 -3.90 -20.16 28.87
N THR A 500 -4.78 -19.22 28.55
CA THR A 500 -5.95 -19.43 27.70
C THR A 500 -5.55 -19.84 26.27
N ILE A 501 -4.50 -19.21 25.71
CA ILE A 501 -3.94 -19.58 24.40
C ILE A 501 -3.51 -21.05 24.41
N ASN A 502 -2.70 -21.44 25.39
CA ASN A 502 -2.12 -22.80 25.46
C ASN A 502 -3.20 -23.86 25.71
N GLN A 503 -4.15 -23.60 26.61
CA GLN A 503 -5.29 -24.49 26.87
C GLN A 503 -6.16 -24.67 25.62
N THR A 504 -6.45 -23.57 24.92
CA THR A 504 -7.28 -23.63 23.70
C THR A 504 -6.55 -24.36 22.58
N ALA A 505 -5.27 -24.06 22.35
CA ALA A 505 -4.46 -24.72 21.34
C ALA A 505 -4.38 -26.24 21.59
N MET A 506 -4.22 -26.66 22.84
CA MET A 506 -4.24 -28.06 23.23
C MET A 506 -5.58 -28.73 22.92
N ALA A 507 -6.71 -28.05 23.16
CA ALA A 507 -8.03 -28.58 22.85
C ALA A 507 -8.25 -28.83 21.35
N PHE A 508 -7.71 -27.96 20.49
CA PHE A 508 -7.79 -28.08 19.03
C PHE A 508 -6.70 -28.96 18.41
N ALA A 509 -5.68 -29.33 19.18
CA ALA A 509 -4.55 -30.13 18.69
C ALA A 509 -4.97 -31.46 18.04
N LYS A 510 -6.18 -32.00 18.28
CA LYS A 510 -6.62 -33.26 17.67
C LYS A 510 -6.75 -33.23 16.14
N THR A 511 -6.90 -32.05 15.55
CA THR A 511 -7.09 -31.89 14.10
C THR A 511 -5.83 -31.29 13.47
N TYR A 512 -5.13 -32.05 12.64
CA TYR A 512 -4.00 -31.52 11.87
C TYR A 512 -4.47 -30.51 10.81
N SER A 513 -3.87 -29.33 10.78
CA SER A 513 -4.19 -28.24 9.83
C SER A 513 -3.04 -27.24 9.73
N GLY A 514 -3.15 -26.25 8.84
CA GLY A 514 -2.20 -25.13 8.77
C GLY A 514 -2.12 -24.28 10.05
N ALA A 515 -3.03 -24.48 11.01
CA ALA A 515 -2.94 -23.88 12.34
C ALA A 515 -1.66 -24.26 13.09
N TYR A 516 -1.13 -25.47 12.85
CA TYR A 516 0.09 -25.94 13.52
C TYR A 516 1.30 -25.09 13.13
N LEU A 517 1.43 -24.81 11.83
CA LEU A 517 2.45 -23.91 11.31
C LEU A 517 2.31 -22.51 11.93
N ALA A 518 1.07 -22.02 12.00
CA ALA A 518 0.78 -20.70 12.55
C ALA A 518 1.10 -20.63 14.07
N LEU A 519 0.85 -21.70 14.83
CA LEU A 519 1.24 -21.79 16.25
C LEU A 519 2.75 -21.95 16.45
N GLY A 520 3.45 -22.66 15.57
CA GLY A 520 4.91 -22.72 15.56
C GLY A 520 5.50 -21.30 15.41
N GLU A 521 5.02 -20.54 14.43
CA GLU A 521 5.40 -19.13 14.26
C GLU A 521 5.07 -18.28 15.50
N LEU A 522 3.86 -18.41 16.05
CA LEU A 522 3.47 -17.68 17.27
C LEU A 522 4.43 -17.98 18.42
N TYR A 523 4.63 -19.25 18.76
CA TYR A 523 5.44 -19.63 19.91
C TYR A 523 6.93 -19.34 19.74
N ALA A 524 7.43 -19.24 18.50
CA ALA A 524 8.76 -18.73 18.21
C ALA A 524 8.88 -17.21 18.51
N LYS A 525 7.81 -16.43 18.30
CA LYS A 525 7.75 -14.99 18.63
C LYS A 525 7.55 -14.72 20.12
N ILE A 526 6.81 -15.58 20.82
CA ILE A 526 6.53 -15.47 22.26
C ILE A 526 7.08 -16.67 23.06
N PRO A 527 8.41 -16.91 23.05
CA PRO A 527 9.00 -18.09 23.67
C PRO A 527 8.77 -18.07 25.19
N ASP A 528 8.25 -19.19 25.70
CA ASP A 528 8.02 -19.40 27.13
C ASP A 528 7.91 -20.91 27.43
N HIS A 529 8.36 -21.32 28.63
CA HIS A 529 8.34 -22.73 29.02
C HIS A 529 6.92 -23.33 29.01
N SER A 530 5.88 -22.54 29.31
CA SER A 530 4.51 -23.03 29.37
C SER A 530 3.94 -23.44 28.00
N ASN A 531 4.63 -23.10 26.90
CA ASN A 531 4.24 -23.48 25.54
C ASN A 531 4.71 -24.90 25.17
N ILE A 532 5.69 -25.45 25.88
CA ILE A 532 6.31 -26.76 25.58
C ILE A 532 5.29 -27.90 25.48
N PRO A 533 4.31 -28.05 26.40
CA PRO A 533 3.35 -29.15 26.31
C PRO A 533 2.53 -29.12 25.00
N VAL A 534 2.14 -27.92 24.54
CA VAL A 534 1.42 -27.76 23.28
C VAL A 534 2.31 -28.15 22.11
N LEU A 535 3.54 -27.61 22.05
CA LEU A 535 4.49 -27.93 20.98
C LEU A 535 4.80 -29.43 20.89
N LYS A 536 4.98 -30.11 22.03
CA LYS A 536 5.15 -31.58 22.09
C LYS A 536 3.96 -32.31 21.46
N GLN A 537 2.74 -31.93 21.83
CA GLN A 537 1.54 -32.56 21.30
C GLN A 537 1.38 -32.33 19.79
N LEU A 538 1.65 -31.12 19.31
CA LEU A 538 1.58 -30.79 17.89
C LEU A 538 2.63 -31.56 17.08
N LEU A 539 3.86 -31.69 17.58
CA LEU A 539 4.90 -32.51 16.93
C LEU A 539 4.51 -33.98 16.84
N PHE A 540 4.02 -34.55 17.94
CA PHE A 540 3.55 -35.94 17.97
C PHE A 540 2.40 -36.17 16.99
N ASN A 541 1.40 -35.28 16.97
CA ASN A 541 0.29 -35.41 16.03
C ASN A 541 0.73 -35.24 14.57
N THR A 542 1.72 -34.37 14.32
CA THR A 542 2.29 -34.18 12.99
C THR A 542 3.04 -35.43 12.52
N SER A 543 3.82 -36.07 13.39
CA SER A 543 4.56 -37.29 13.02
C SER A 543 3.63 -38.45 12.66
N LEU A 544 2.48 -38.56 13.32
CA LEU A 544 1.42 -39.55 13.02
C LEU A 544 0.57 -39.22 11.78
N HIS A 545 0.64 -37.99 11.26
CA HIS A 545 -0.16 -37.60 10.09
C HIS A 545 0.38 -38.24 8.80
N ASP A 546 -0.52 -38.80 8.00
CA ASP A 546 -0.26 -39.38 6.68
C ASP A 546 -0.56 -38.35 5.58
N ASP A 547 0.49 -37.86 4.92
CA ASP A 547 0.43 -36.90 3.81
C ASP A 547 0.63 -37.54 2.42
N THR A 548 0.65 -38.88 2.35
CA THR A 548 0.88 -39.62 1.09
C THR A 548 -0.34 -39.64 0.17
N LYS A 549 -1.53 -39.27 0.67
CA LYS A 549 -2.78 -39.24 -0.10
C LYS A 549 -3.04 -37.86 -0.71
N PRO A 550 -3.42 -37.76 -1.99
CA PRO A 550 -3.72 -36.49 -2.63
C PRO A 550 -4.88 -35.78 -1.93
N LYS A 551 -4.63 -34.55 -1.45
CA LYS A 551 -5.64 -33.70 -0.80
C LYS A 551 -6.67 -33.21 -1.81
N SER A 552 -7.95 -33.28 -1.43
CA SER A 552 -9.04 -32.67 -2.21
C SER A 552 -8.83 -31.16 -2.33
N ALA A 553 -9.34 -30.52 -3.40
CA ALA A 553 -9.24 -29.06 -3.57
C ALA A 553 -9.84 -28.25 -2.40
N TYR A 554 -10.77 -28.84 -1.64
CA TYR A 554 -11.42 -28.23 -0.47
C TYR A 554 -10.64 -28.38 0.84
N THR A 555 -9.58 -29.20 0.85
CA THR A 555 -8.76 -29.50 2.03
C THR A 555 -7.32 -29.03 1.86
N ARG A 556 -6.97 -28.46 0.71
CA ARG A 556 -5.66 -27.87 0.47
C ARG A 556 -5.58 -26.54 1.20
N GLU A 557 -4.53 -26.41 1.98
CA GLU A 557 -4.14 -25.16 2.61
C GLU A 557 -2.83 -24.73 1.97
N LEU A 558 -2.80 -23.48 1.50
CA LEU A 558 -1.67 -22.93 0.77
C LEU A 558 -0.91 -21.94 1.64
N VAL A 559 0.41 -21.99 1.56
CA VAL A 559 1.33 -21.01 2.13
C VAL A 559 2.13 -20.38 1.00
N ARG A 560 2.41 -19.09 1.14
CA ARG A 560 3.24 -18.38 0.15
C ARG A 560 4.70 -18.55 0.50
N ASP A 561 5.49 -19.08 -0.43
CA ASP A 561 6.94 -19.14 -0.31
C ASP A 561 7.51 -17.71 -0.45
N ALA A 562 8.28 -17.28 0.55
CA ALA A 562 8.83 -15.93 0.59
C ALA A 562 9.96 -15.68 -0.43
N ALA A 563 10.60 -16.73 -0.94
CA ALA A 563 11.70 -16.67 -1.89
C ALA A 563 11.22 -16.72 -3.35
N THR A 564 10.22 -17.56 -3.65
CA THR A 564 9.68 -17.73 -5.01
C THR A 564 8.40 -16.93 -5.27
N GLU A 565 7.77 -16.41 -4.21
CA GLU A 565 6.44 -15.79 -4.22
C GLU A 565 5.29 -16.71 -4.66
N GLU A 566 5.55 -17.99 -4.90
CA GLU A 566 4.57 -18.99 -5.30
C GLU A 566 3.76 -19.51 -4.10
N GLN A 567 2.52 -19.92 -4.36
CA GLN A 567 1.70 -20.61 -3.36
C GLN A 567 1.97 -22.11 -3.44
N THR A 568 2.40 -22.69 -2.33
CA THR A 568 2.69 -24.13 -2.20
C THR A 568 1.78 -24.75 -1.14
N ASP A 569 1.51 -26.05 -1.29
CA ASP A 569 0.77 -26.80 -0.28
C ASP A 569 1.59 -26.87 1.02
N ILE A 570 0.93 -26.68 2.17
CA ILE A 570 1.58 -26.86 3.47
C ILE A 570 2.05 -28.32 3.59
N SER A 571 3.37 -28.49 3.70
CA SER A 571 4.00 -29.80 3.86
C SER A 571 4.19 -30.16 5.33
N LYS A 572 4.24 -31.47 5.63
CA LYS A 572 4.55 -32.00 6.96
C LYS A 572 5.91 -31.49 7.46
N ASP A 573 6.90 -31.43 6.57
CA ASP A 573 8.24 -30.96 6.89
C ASP A 573 8.27 -29.48 7.29
N GLN A 574 7.48 -28.62 6.63
CA GLN A 574 7.35 -27.20 7.01
C GLN A 574 6.77 -27.05 8.42
N VAL A 575 5.75 -27.83 8.76
CA VAL A 575 5.14 -27.81 10.09
C VAL A 575 6.14 -28.29 11.15
N ILE A 576 6.81 -29.42 10.92
CA ILE A 576 7.84 -29.95 11.83
C ILE A 576 8.97 -28.94 12.04
N ALA A 577 9.48 -28.33 10.96
CA ALA A 577 10.55 -27.34 11.02
C ALA A 577 10.15 -26.12 11.86
N SER A 578 8.94 -25.60 11.67
CA SER A 578 8.43 -24.46 12.44
C SER A 578 8.26 -24.80 13.93
N LEU A 579 7.73 -25.98 14.26
CA LEU A 579 7.58 -26.42 15.64
C LEU A 579 8.93 -26.66 16.34
N ILE A 580 9.90 -27.27 15.64
CA ILE A 580 11.28 -27.43 16.14
C ILE A 580 11.92 -26.08 16.42
N TYR A 581 11.77 -25.13 15.49
CA TYR A 581 12.30 -23.78 15.66
C TYR A 581 11.70 -23.09 16.89
N ALA A 582 10.39 -23.23 17.12
CA ALA A 582 9.74 -22.70 18.31
C ALA A 582 10.28 -23.31 19.62
N ILE A 583 10.53 -24.63 19.64
CA ILE A 583 11.12 -25.32 20.80
C ILE A 583 12.56 -24.83 21.06
N ASP A 584 13.37 -24.69 20.02
CA ASP A 584 14.74 -24.17 20.12
C ASP A 584 14.77 -22.76 20.73
N LYS A 585 13.85 -21.87 20.30
CA LYS A 585 13.72 -20.52 20.83
C LYS A 585 13.37 -20.44 22.31
N ILE A 586 12.70 -21.46 22.86
CA ILE A 586 12.40 -21.51 24.30
C ILE A 586 13.67 -21.77 25.12
N GLY A 587 14.61 -22.56 24.61
CA GLY A 587 15.99 -22.65 25.10
C GLY A 587 16.20 -23.26 26.50
N THR A 588 15.15 -23.80 27.13
CA THR A 588 15.18 -24.56 28.39
C THR A 588 15.87 -25.93 28.27
N ASP A 589 16.22 -26.56 29.38
CA ASP A 589 16.80 -27.90 29.37
C ASP A 589 15.81 -28.95 28.83
N GLU A 590 14.54 -28.87 29.24
CA GLU A 590 13.46 -29.71 28.70
C GLU A 590 13.35 -29.57 27.17
N SER A 591 13.44 -28.35 26.63
CA SER A 591 13.44 -28.17 25.16
C SER A 591 14.64 -28.81 24.47
N ARG A 592 15.83 -28.78 25.09
CA ARG A 592 17.03 -29.42 24.51
C ARG A 592 16.93 -30.94 24.52
N GLU A 593 16.36 -31.52 25.57
CA GLU A 593 16.08 -32.95 25.65
C GLU A 593 15.14 -33.40 24.53
N ILE A 594 14.02 -32.68 24.33
CA ILE A 594 13.08 -32.96 23.24
C ILE A 594 13.79 -32.92 21.88
N LEU A 595 14.60 -31.89 21.62
CA LEU A 595 15.31 -31.74 20.36
C LEU A 595 16.36 -32.84 20.15
N ALA A 596 17.03 -33.28 21.22
CA ALA A 596 17.96 -34.40 21.18
C ALA A 596 17.25 -35.73 20.87
N ASP A 597 16.08 -35.97 21.47
CA ASP A 597 15.26 -37.14 21.19
C ASP A 597 14.76 -37.14 19.74
N LEU A 598 14.31 -35.98 19.25
CA LEU A 598 13.90 -35.82 17.85
C LEU A 598 15.08 -36.07 16.89
N PHE A 599 16.31 -35.65 17.23
CA PHE A 599 17.50 -35.98 16.44
C PHE A 599 17.69 -37.51 16.33
N GLN A 600 17.55 -38.24 17.44
CA GLN A 600 17.65 -39.70 17.44
C GLN A 600 16.54 -40.35 16.59
N GLN A 601 15.31 -39.85 16.65
CA GLN A 601 14.20 -40.33 15.82
C GLN A 601 14.44 -40.10 14.32
N VAL A 602 15.03 -38.95 13.94
CA VAL A 602 15.46 -38.69 12.55
C VAL A 602 16.53 -39.68 12.11
N GLN A 603 17.56 -39.91 12.94
CA GLN A 603 18.64 -40.87 12.63
C GLN A 603 18.11 -42.31 12.51
N GLY A 604 17.15 -42.68 13.37
CA GLY A 604 16.47 -43.97 13.36
C GLY A 604 15.43 -44.14 12.23
N GLY A 605 15.26 -43.14 11.36
CA GLY A 605 14.33 -43.20 10.23
C GLY A 605 12.84 -43.11 10.59
N GLN A 606 12.51 -42.74 11.82
CA GLN A 606 11.12 -42.60 12.30
C GLN A 606 10.49 -41.26 11.88
N MET A 607 11.30 -40.30 11.44
CA MET A 607 10.87 -39.01 10.90
C MET A 607 11.57 -38.71 9.56
N PRO A 608 10.93 -37.90 8.69
CA PRO A 608 11.56 -37.46 7.44
C PRO A 608 12.85 -36.71 7.72
N LYS A 609 13.80 -36.78 6.78
CA LYS A 609 15.08 -36.06 6.90
C LYS A 609 14.81 -34.55 6.82
N PRO A 610 15.08 -33.80 7.90
CA PRO A 610 14.77 -32.38 7.93
C PRO A 610 15.72 -31.58 7.03
N GLY A 611 15.30 -30.39 6.62
CA GLY A 611 16.15 -29.44 5.91
C GLY A 611 17.39 -29.04 6.73
N LYS A 612 18.40 -28.46 6.06
CA LYS A 612 19.72 -28.16 6.63
C LYS A 612 19.67 -27.36 7.94
N GLU A 613 18.80 -26.35 8.02
CA GLU A 613 18.68 -25.50 9.22
C GLU A 613 18.11 -26.27 10.42
N THR A 614 17.00 -26.99 10.22
CA THR A 614 16.40 -27.84 11.24
C THR A 614 17.35 -28.97 11.68
N ALA A 615 18.09 -29.58 10.74
CA ALA A 615 19.09 -30.60 11.06
C ALA A 615 20.22 -30.05 11.95
N ASN A 616 20.66 -28.82 11.71
CA ASN A 616 21.67 -28.16 12.54
C ASN A 616 21.16 -27.91 13.97
N ILE A 617 19.93 -27.43 14.12
CA ILE A 617 19.28 -27.21 15.44
C ILE A 617 19.25 -28.52 16.24
N LEU A 618 18.78 -29.61 15.62
CA LEU A 618 18.70 -30.92 16.25
C LEU A 618 20.08 -31.47 16.64
N MET A 619 21.07 -31.33 15.75
CA MET A 619 22.45 -31.77 16.02
C MET A 619 23.09 -30.99 17.17
N GLU A 620 22.89 -29.67 17.23
CA GLU A 620 23.40 -28.83 18.30
C GLU A 620 22.78 -29.20 19.65
N ALA A 621 21.47 -29.44 19.70
CA ALA A 621 20.78 -29.89 20.91
C ALA A 621 21.29 -31.26 21.39
N HIS A 622 21.45 -32.23 20.48
CA HIS A 622 22.00 -33.56 20.80
C HIS A 622 23.44 -33.46 21.35
N MET A 623 24.30 -32.67 20.70
CA MET A 623 25.69 -32.43 21.16
C MET A 623 25.73 -31.83 22.56
N LYS A 624 24.85 -30.85 22.84
CA LYS A 624 24.76 -30.21 24.17
C LYS A 624 24.22 -31.17 25.22
N SER A 625 23.21 -31.99 24.88
CA SER A 625 22.64 -33.00 25.78
C SER A 625 23.66 -34.08 26.14
N ALA A 626 24.38 -34.63 25.16
CA ALA A 626 25.44 -35.61 25.37
C ALA A 626 26.59 -35.06 26.24
N LYS A 627 26.96 -33.79 26.05
CA LYS A 627 27.95 -33.11 26.88
C LYS A 627 27.49 -32.92 28.33
N ALA A 628 26.18 -32.72 28.55
CA ALA A 628 25.60 -32.54 29.89
C ALA A 628 25.40 -33.87 30.63
N SER A 629 25.10 -34.96 29.92
CA SER A 629 24.91 -36.31 30.49
C SER A 629 26.21 -37.12 30.66
N GLY A 630 27.35 -36.59 30.22
CA GLY A 630 28.65 -37.28 30.27
C GLY A 630 28.75 -38.48 29.31
N GLN A 631 27.79 -38.63 28.39
CA GLN A 631 27.76 -39.68 27.38
C GLN A 631 28.44 -39.22 26.09
N SER A 632 29.00 -40.15 25.31
CA SER A 632 29.56 -39.81 24.00
C SER A 632 28.47 -39.27 23.07
N ALA A 633 28.72 -38.13 22.43
CA ALA A 633 27.77 -37.48 21.50
C ALA A 633 27.47 -38.28 20.22
N PHE A 634 28.07 -39.45 20.09
CA PHE A 634 27.83 -40.43 19.05
C PHE A 634 27.59 -41.78 19.73
N PRO A 635 26.65 -42.61 19.22
CA PRO A 635 26.42 -43.94 19.78
C PRO A 635 27.73 -44.76 19.69
N VAL A 636 28.04 -45.49 20.76
CA VAL A 636 29.17 -46.41 20.82
C VAL A 636 28.95 -47.49 19.75
N PRO A 637 29.88 -47.70 18.80
CA PRO A 637 29.70 -48.69 17.76
C PRO A 637 29.86 -50.08 18.37
N GLY A 638 28.76 -50.82 18.49
CA GLY A 638 28.79 -52.18 19.01
C GLY A 638 27.41 -52.79 19.22
N GLN A 639 26.67 -52.99 18.13
CA GLN A 639 25.68 -54.08 17.90
C GLN A 639 24.79 -53.71 16.71
N ALA A 640 25.34 -53.84 15.50
CA ALA A 640 24.58 -54.18 14.31
C ALA A 640 25.53 -54.99 13.44
N ALA A 641 25.06 -56.13 12.98
CA ALA A 641 25.81 -57.19 12.32
C ALA A 641 26.67 -56.66 11.17
N GLU A 642 27.86 -57.26 11.03
CA GLU A 642 28.72 -57.12 9.87
C GLU A 642 27.94 -57.47 8.60
N ASP A 643 27.69 -56.45 7.78
CA ASP A 643 27.42 -56.64 6.36
C ASP A 643 28.69 -56.19 5.61
N PRO A 644 29.44 -57.11 4.99
CA PRO A 644 30.80 -56.87 4.55
C PRO A 644 30.84 -56.20 3.18
N THR A 645 30.23 -55.02 3.02
CA THR A 645 30.42 -54.16 1.83
C THR A 645 30.18 -52.68 2.14
N LEU A 646 31.00 -52.08 3.02
CA LEU A 646 31.15 -50.62 3.07
C LEU A 646 32.40 -50.24 2.29
N GLU A 647 32.24 -50.09 0.98
CA GLU A 647 33.16 -49.26 0.21
C GLU A 647 33.05 -47.82 0.74
N ALA A 648 34.19 -47.19 1.04
CA ALA A 648 34.29 -45.75 1.25
C ALA A 648 33.46 -45.02 0.17
N PRO A 649 32.79 -43.88 0.46
CA PRO A 649 31.93 -43.21 -0.51
C PRO A 649 32.74 -42.93 -1.78
N ARG A 650 32.55 -43.78 -2.79
CA ARG A 650 33.14 -43.59 -4.10
C ARG A 650 32.53 -42.29 -4.63
N ALA A 651 33.39 -41.44 -5.20
CA ALA A 651 32.94 -40.28 -5.95
C ALA A 651 31.77 -40.71 -6.87
N PRO A 652 30.69 -39.91 -6.98
CA PRO A 652 29.50 -40.31 -7.73
C PRO A 652 29.93 -40.84 -9.11
N SER A 653 29.67 -42.13 -9.35
CA SER A 653 30.03 -42.75 -10.62
C SER A 653 29.28 -42.04 -11.73
N VAL A 654 30.02 -41.49 -12.70
CA VAL A 654 29.43 -40.76 -13.84
C VAL A 654 28.47 -41.71 -14.56
N THR A 655 27.18 -41.40 -14.52
CA THR A 655 26.15 -42.19 -15.19
C THR A 655 26.07 -41.83 -16.68
N GLU A 656 25.47 -42.69 -17.49
CA GLU A 656 25.23 -42.41 -18.92
C GLU A 656 24.42 -41.12 -19.12
N ASN A 657 23.48 -40.84 -18.22
CA ASN A 657 22.72 -39.60 -18.16
C ASN A 657 23.61 -38.37 -17.85
N ASP A 658 24.63 -38.49 -17.01
CA ASP A 658 25.56 -37.39 -16.74
C ASP A 658 26.43 -37.06 -17.97
N LEU A 659 26.80 -38.09 -18.75
CA LEU A 659 27.50 -37.91 -20.02
C LEU A 659 26.61 -37.23 -21.07
N GLU A 660 25.31 -37.52 -21.08
CA GLU A 660 24.33 -36.82 -21.94
C GLU A 660 24.18 -35.35 -21.57
N LEU A 661 24.11 -35.02 -20.27
CA LEU A 661 24.07 -33.62 -19.82
C LEU A 661 25.36 -32.87 -20.18
N ILE A 662 26.52 -33.53 -20.10
CA ILE A 662 27.80 -32.95 -20.57
C ILE A 662 27.77 -32.71 -22.08
N LYS A 663 27.19 -33.63 -22.87
CA LYS A 663 26.96 -33.42 -24.31
C LYS A 663 25.99 -32.27 -24.57
N GLU A 664 24.94 -32.10 -23.76
CA GLU A 664 24.00 -30.98 -23.87
C GLU A 664 24.67 -29.62 -23.61
N LEU A 665 25.66 -29.54 -22.72
CA LEU A 665 26.48 -28.33 -22.52
C LEU A 665 27.30 -28.00 -23.77
N GLN A 666 27.89 -29.02 -24.39
CA GLN A 666 28.75 -28.88 -25.57
C GLN A 666 27.97 -28.71 -26.88
N ALA A 667 26.66 -28.99 -26.88
CA ALA A 667 25.83 -28.91 -28.07
C ALA A 667 25.61 -27.46 -28.56
N ASN A 668 25.48 -27.34 -29.88
CA ASN A 668 25.09 -26.11 -30.57
C ASN A 668 23.57 -26.12 -30.81
N TYR A 669 22.90 -25.02 -30.45
CA TYR A 669 21.45 -24.89 -30.54
C TYR A 669 21.07 -23.74 -31.47
N MET A 670 20.12 -24.00 -32.38
CA MET A 670 19.63 -23.03 -33.37
C MET A 670 18.74 -21.93 -32.76
N PHE A 671 18.12 -22.18 -31.60
CA PHE A 671 17.18 -21.26 -30.94
C PHE A 671 17.68 -20.81 -29.56
N ALA A 672 17.73 -19.49 -29.33
CA ALA A 672 18.28 -18.91 -28.11
C ALA A 672 17.55 -19.30 -26.81
N GLY A 673 16.21 -19.41 -26.85
CA GLY A 673 15.41 -19.83 -25.69
C GLY A 673 15.70 -21.28 -25.27
N LYS A 674 15.68 -22.21 -26.24
CA LYS A 674 15.98 -23.63 -26.01
C LYS A 674 17.43 -23.85 -25.59
N ARG A 675 18.38 -23.08 -26.14
CA ARG A 675 19.80 -23.07 -25.74
C ARG A 675 19.96 -22.70 -24.27
N ARG A 676 19.31 -21.62 -23.82
CA ARG A 676 19.37 -21.15 -22.44
C ARG A 676 18.79 -22.18 -21.49
N GLU A 677 17.58 -22.65 -21.78
CA GLU A 677 16.88 -23.64 -20.97
C GLU A 677 17.71 -24.92 -20.78
N LYS A 678 18.20 -25.51 -21.89
CA LYS A 678 18.99 -26.74 -21.85
C LYS A 678 20.33 -26.59 -21.14
N LYS A 679 21.08 -25.51 -21.40
CA LYS A 679 22.40 -25.32 -20.78
C LYS A 679 22.30 -24.99 -19.30
N VAL A 680 21.33 -24.17 -18.88
CA VAL A 680 21.12 -23.84 -17.46
C VAL A 680 20.66 -25.08 -16.69
N ALA A 681 19.72 -25.85 -17.23
CA ALA A 681 19.25 -27.09 -16.61
C ALA A 681 20.38 -28.12 -16.47
N ALA A 682 21.21 -28.31 -17.52
CA ALA A 682 22.34 -29.22 -17.47
C ALA A 682 23.41 -28.79 -16.46
N MET A 683 23.72 -27.49 -16.36
CA MET A 683 24.65 -26.96 -15.34
C MET A 683 24.13 -27.19 -13.92
N ALA A 684 22.85 -26.90 -13.67
CA ALA A 684 22.24 -27.10 -12.36
C ALA A 684 22.22 -28.58 -11.95
N ALA A 685 21.83 -29.48 -12.86
CA ALA A 685 21.76 -30.90 -12.60
C ALA A 685 23.16 -31.52 -12.33
N LEU A 686 24.17 -31.15 -13.11
CA LEU A 686 25.55 -31.63 -12.92
C LEU A 686 26.20 -31.08 -11.65
N ALA A 687 25.88 -29.83 -11.27
CA ALA A 687 26.38 -29.20 -10.05
C ALA A 687 25.74 -29.80 -8.79
N GLN A 688 24.42 -29.98 -8.78
CA GLN A 688 23.67 -30.59 -7.67
C GLN A 688 24.11 -32.04 -7.40
N ARG A 689 24.56 -32.75 -8.44
CA ARG A 689 25.08 -34.12 -8.37
C ARG A 689 26.59 -34.21 -8.13
N HIS A 690 27.28 -33.07 -8.00
CA HIS A 690 28.73 -32.98 -7.75
C HIS A 690 29.61 -33.73 -8.76
N ILE A 691 29.23 -33.72 -10.05
CA ILE A 691 29.96 -34.42 -11.12
C ILE A 691 31.22 -33.66 -11.55
N LEU A 692 32.39 -34.01 -11.00
CA LEU A 692 33.67 -33.32 -11.29
C LEU A 692 34.05 -33.29 -12.77
N ALA A 693 33.65 -34.30 -13.56
CA ALA A 693 33.91 -34.34 -15.00
C ALA A 693 33.27 -33.16 -15.76
N ALA A 694 32.22 -32.53 -15.19
CA ALA A 694 31.55 -31.37 -15.75
C ALA A 694 32.30 -30.04 -15.50
N GLN A 695 33.33 -30.02 -14.64
CA GLN A 695 34.06 -28.80 -14.28
C GLN A 695 34.56 -28.05 -15.52
N LYS A 696 35.33 -28.71 -16.40
CA LYS A 696 35.85 -28.07 -17.63
C LYS A 696 34.74 -27.63 -18.61
N PRO A 697 33.73 -28.47 -18.93
CA PRO A 697 32.58 -28.06 -19.74
C PRO A 697 31.85 -26.82 -19.21
N ILE A 698 31.64 -26.71 -17.90
CA ILE A 698 30.97 -25.56 -17.29
C ILE A 698 31.82 -24.30 -17.43
N MET A 699 33.14 -24.39 -17.28
CA MET A 699 34.05 -23.24 -17.36
C MET A 699 34.04 -22.54 -18.73
N VAL A 700 33.78 -23.27 -19.81
CA VAL A 700 33.65 -22.70 -21.17
C VAL A 700 32.52 -21.67 -21.25
N HIS A 701 31.50 -21.80 -20.39
CA HIS A 701 30.33 -20.93 -20.37
C HIS A 701 30.45 -19.72 -19.45
N LEU A 702 31.56 -19.54 -18.72
CA LEU A 702 31.74 -18.38 -17.86
C LEU A 702 31.72 -17.05 -18.63
N THR A 703 32.12 -17.05 -19.89
CA THR A 703 32.12 -15.87 -20.78
C THR A 703 31.04 -15.96 -21.86
N ASP A 704 29.97 -16.72 -21.62
CA ASP A 704 28.86 -16.81 -22.57
C ASP A 704 28.22 -15.44 -22.82
N LYS A 705 27.87 -15.15 -24.07
CA LYS A 705 27.22 -13.89 -24.46
C LYS A 705 25.82 -13.73 -23.85
N ASP A 706 25.18 -14.85 -23.47
CA ASP A 706 23.94 -14.81 -22.69
C ASP A 706 24.28 -14.67 -21.20
N PRO A 707 23.96 -13.52 -20.56
CA PRO A 707 24.32 -13.26 -19.17
C PRO A 707 23.70 -14.26 -18.19
N ILE A 708 22.57 -14.88 -18.54
CA ILE A 708 21.91 -15.88 -17.71
C ILE A 708 22.71 -17.19 -17.72
N ILE A 709 23.27 -17.58 -18.87
CA ILE A 709 24.11 -18.77 -18.98
C ILE A 709 25.45 -18.55 -18.27
N ALA A 710 26.05 -17.36 -18.42
CA ALA A 710 27.29 -17.02 -17.72
C ALA A 710 27.12 -16.99 -16.19
N ALA A 711 25.99 -16.47 -15.68
CA ALA A 711 25.66 -16.48 -14.26
C ALA A 711 25.38 -17.90 -13.74
N ALA A 712 24.68 -18.71 -14.52
CA ALA A 712 24.43 -20.12 -14.20
C ALA A 712 25.74 -20.93 -14.14
N ALA A 713 26.68 -20.69 -15.05
CA ALA A 713 27.99 -21.34 -15.06
C ALA A 713 28.81 -21.01 -13.80
N LEU A 714 28.82 -19.74 -13.37
CA LEU A 714 29.49 -19.32 -12.14
C LEU A 714 28.84 -19.98 -10.91
N THR A 715 27.51 -19.99 -10.84
CA THR A 715 26.75 -20.59 -9.74
C THR A 715 27.00 -22.09 -9.67
N ALA A 716 26.95 -22.78 -10.81
CA ALA A 716 27.21 -24.21 -10.92
C ALA A 716 28.64 -24.58 -10.50
N LEU A 717 29.66 -23.76 -10.79
CA LEU A 717 31.02 -24.00 -10.29
C LEU A 717 31.10 -23.85 -8.76
N ILE A 718 30.47 -22.83 -8.19
CA ILE A 718 30.47 -22.65 -6.74
C ILE A 718 29.77 -23.85 -6.07
N GLU A 719 28.64 -24.28 -6.61
CA GLU A 719 27.88 -25.42 -6.09
C GLU A 719 28.63 -26.76 -6.26
N LEU A 720 29.30 -26.98 -7.40
CA LEU A 720 30.08 -28.19 -7.68
C LEU A 720 31.15 -28.44 -6.61
N GLY A 721 31.79 -27.38 -6.10
CA GLY A 721 32.81 -27.47 -5.05
C GLY A 721 32.29 -27.38 -3.61
N SER A 722 31.00 -27.08 -3.39
CA SER A 722 30.42 -26.82 -2.06
C SER A 722 29.77 -28.05 -1.40
N GLY A 723 29.86 -29.22 -2.03
CA GLY A 723 29.28 -30.47 -1.55
C GLY A 723 30.08 -31.19 -0.46
N PRO A 724 29.51 -32.21 0.20
CA PRO A 724 30.19 -33.06 1.18
C PRO A 724 31.16 -34.03 0.47
N ALA A 725 32.26 -33.50 -0.08
CA ALA A 725 33.27 -34.27 -0.79
C ALA A 725 34.43 -34.66 0.14
N ALA A 726 34.98 -35.86 -0.03
CA ALA A 726 36.23 -36.25 0.65
C ALA A 726 37.37 -35.30 0.26
N GLN A 727 38.29 -35.01 1.19
CA GLN A 727 39.40 -34.05 0.99
C GLN A 727 40.17 -34.22 -0.34
N PRO A 728 40.41 -35.44 -0.88
CA PRO A 728 41.07 -35.62 -2.19
C PRO A 728 40.26 -35.08 -3.38
N VAL A 729 38.93 -35.17 -3.33
CA VAL A 729 38.01 -34.72 -4.39
C VAL A 729 37.94 -33.20 -4.41
N LEU A 730 37.88 -32.56 -3.24
CA LEU A 730 37.98 -31.10 -3.11
C LEU A 730 39.36 -30.60 -3.58
N ASN A 731 40.44 -31.31 -3.26
CA ASN A 731 41.78 -30.98 -3.76
C ASN A 731 41.84 -31.02 -5.29
N GLN A 732 41.32 -32.08 -5.91
CA GLN A 732 41.26 -32.23 -7.36
C GLN A 732 40.43 -31.10 -8.01
N TYR A 733 39.30 -30.74 -7.41
CA TYR A 733 38.46 -29.64 -7.87
C TYR A 733 39.20 -28.30 -7.82
N LEU A 734 39.85 -27.97 -6.70
CA LEU A 734 40.61 -26.74 -6.52
C LEU A 734 41.82 -26.67 -7.46
N ASP A 735 42.52 -27.80 -7.68
CA ASP A 735 43.61 -27.89 -8.65
C ASP A 735 43.12 -27.59 -10.08
N GLY A 736 41.92 -28.04 -10.44
CA GLY A 736 41.29 -27.71 -11.72
C GLY A 736 41.05 -26.22 -11.91
N LEU A 737 40.53 -25.52 -10.89
CA LEU A 737 40.27 -24.08 -10.95
C LEU A 737 41.55 -23.25 -10.97
N VAL A 738 42.53 -23.60 -10.13
CA VAL A 738 43.84 -22.91 -10.07
C VAL A 738 44.60 -23.08 -11.39
N SER A 739 44.63 -24.30 -11.96
CA SER A 739 45.26 -24.54 -13.27
C SER A 739 44.60 -23.74 -14.39
N ALA A 740 43.29 -23.57 -14.33
CA ALA A 740 42.56 -22.83 -15.35
C ALA A 740 42.82 -21.32 -15.35
N LEU A 741 43.22 -20.72 -14.21
CA LEU A 741 43.63 -19.31 -14.16
C LEU A 741 44.83 -19.03 -15.08
N GLU A 742 45.72 -20.01 -15.25
CA GLU A 742 46.89 -19.85 -16.12
C GLU A 742 46.47 -19.74 -17.59
N VAL A 743 45.51 -20.56 -18.02
CA VAL A 743 45.20 -20.80 -19.45
C VAL A 743 43.96 -20.07 -19.96
N ALA A 744 43.02 -19.66 -19.10
CA ALA A 744 41.78 -19.00 -19.51
C ALA A 744 41.99 -17.59 -20.09
N GLU A 745 40.99 -17.01 -20.74
CA GLU A 745 41.01 -15.61 -21.18
C GLU A 745 40.79 -14.63 -20.02
N ASN A 746 41.19 -13.36 -20.16
CA ASN A 746 41.17 -12.38 -19.06
C ASN A 746 39.81 -12.23 -18.36
N GLU A 747 38.70 -12.25 -19.11
CA GLU A 747 37.35 -12.15 -18.53
C GLU A 747 36.97 -13.42 -17.74
N ALA A 748 37.33 -14.60 -18.26
CA ALA A 748 37.13 -15.87 -17.57
C ALA A 748 37.98 -15.98 -16.30
N LYS A 749 39.22 -15.45 -16.30
CA LYS A 749 40.10 -15.42 -15.11
C LYS A 749 39.47 -14.67 -13.93
N ILE A 750 38.75 -13.58 -14.20
CA ILE A 750 38.06 -12.81 -13.16
C ILE A 750 36.95 -13.67 -12.53
N LYS A 751 36.12 -14.31 -13.35
CA LYS A 751 35.00 -15.14 -12.87
C LYS A 751 35.47 -16.42 -12.16
N ILE A 752 36.55 -17.04 -12.63
CA ILE A 752 37.23 -18.15 -11.92
C ILE A 752 37.76 -17.67 -10.57
N GLY A 753 38.33 -16.46 -10.54
CA GLY A 753 38.79 -15.83 -9.31
C GLY A 753 37.67 -15.56 -8.30
N ASP A 754 36.53 -15.06 -8.78
CA ASP A 754 35.34 -14.84 -7.95
C ASP A 754 34.81 -16.17 -7.39
N ALA A 755 34.83 -17.27 -8.16
CA ALA A 755 34.49 -18.61 -7.67
C ALA A 755 35.47 -19.09 -6.58
N LEU A 756 36.78 -18.97 -6.79
CA LEU A 756 37.81 -19.35 -5.82
C LEU A 756 37.71 -18.55 -4.51
N SER A 757 37.27 -17.29 -4.57
CA SER A 757 37.07 -16.46 -3.37
C SER A 757 36.04 -17.03 -2.39
N LYS A 758 35.08 -17.84 -2.88
CA LYS A 758 34.02 -18.46 -2.08
C LYS A 758 34.49 -19.67 -1.29
N PHE A 759 35.64 -20.26 -1.63
CA PHE A 759 36.21 -21.44 -0.97
C PHE A 759 37.22 -21.12 0.13
N GLY A 760 37.26 -19.87 0.62
CA GLY A 760 38.12 -19.49 1.73
C GLY A 760 39.61 -19.44 1.35
N PRO A 761 40.04 -18.46 0.52
CA PRO A 761 41.39 -18.39 -0.05
C PRO A 761 42.54 -18.29 0.96
N LYS A 762 42.23 -18.02 2.24
CA LYS A 762 43.18 -17.96 3.35
C LYS A 762 43.29 -19.27 4.15
N LYS A 763 42.53 -20.32 3.78
CA LYS A 763 42.51 -21.63 4.45
C LYS A 763 43.22 -22.69 3.61
N SER A 764 43.90 -23.63 4.25
CA SER A 764 44.43 -24.83 3.58
C SER A 764 43.27 -25.70 3.09
N PRO A 765 43.32 -26.30 1.88
CA PRO A 765 44.48 -26.44 0.98
C PRO A 765 44.58 -25.32 -0.09
N LEU A 766 43.61 -24.42 -0.18
CA LEU A 766 43.58 -23.39 -1.23
C LEU A 766 44.68 -22.32 -1.06
N LYS A 767 44.98 -21.94 0.19
CA LYS A 767 46.03 -20.96 0.50
C LYS A 767 47.39 -21.34 -0.11
N GLU A 768 47.84 -22.57 0.14
CA GLU A 768 49.12 -23.09 -0.36
C GLU A 768 49.17 -23.13 -1.90
N LYS A 769 48.05 -23.51 -2.53
CA LYS A 769 47.92 -23.56 -3.99
C LYS A 769 47.99 -22.16 -4.63
N LEU A 770 47.37 -21.15 -4.02
CA LEU A 770 47.42 -19.77 -4.51
C LEU A 770 48.80 -19.12 -4.28
N GLU A 771 49.46 -19.41 -3.16
CA GLU A 771 50.83 -18.96 -2.87
C GLU A 771 51.85 -19.59 -3.83
N ALA A 772 51.75 -20.91 -4.07
CA ALA A 772 52.57 -21.63 -5.04
C ALA A 772 52.35 -21.11 -6.46
N LEU A 773 51.10 -20.82 -6.84
CA LEU A 773 50.80 -20.19 -8.11
C LEU A 773 51.48 -18.82 -8.20
N GLY A 774 51.36 -17.95 -7.19
CA GLY A 774 51.92 -16.59 -7.20
C GLY A 774 53.46 -16.51 -7.24
N GLN A 775 54.16 -17.55 -6.79
CA GLN A 775 55.63 -17.64 -6.81
C GLN A 775 56.20 -18.17 -8.13
N LYS A 776 55.35 -18.67 -9.04
CA LYS A 776 55.79 -19.23 -10.33
C LYS A 776 56.41 -18.14 -11.24
N PRO A 777 57.58 -18.37 -11.83
CA PRO A 777 58.17 -17.40 -12.77
C PRO A 777 57.36 -17.34 -14.07
N GLY A 778 57.12 -16.14 -14.60
CA GLY A 778 56.46 -15.93 -15.90
C GLY A 778 54.92 -15.86 -15.90
N ILE A 779 54.27 -15.73 -14.74
CA ILE A 779 52.79 -15.64 -14.65
C ILE A 779 52.26 -14.35 -15.30
N PRO A 780 51.17 -14.43 -16.11
CA PRO A 780 50.53 -13.26 -16.72
C PRO A 780 50.06 -12.21 -15.70
N MET A 781 50.16 -10.91 -16.05
CA MET A 781 49.71 -9.80 -15.19
C MET A 781 48.24 -9.89 -14.77
N ALA A 782 47.37 -10.43 -15.64
CA ALA A 782 45.96 -10.66 -15.30
C ALA A 782 45.78 -11.65 -14.14
N VAL A 783 46.60 -12.71 -14.07
CA VAL A 783 46.57 -13.69 -12.97
C VAL A 783 47.11 -13.06 -11.69
N LYS A 784 48.18 -12.25 -11.78
CA LYS A 784 48.70 -11.49 -10.61
C LYS A 784 47.64 -10.54 -10.03
N SER A 785 46.88 -9.85 -10.87
CA SER A 785 45.78 -8.97 -10.45
C SER A 785 44.66 -9.73 -9.75
N VAL A 786 44.25 -10.88 -10.31
CA VAL A 786 43.23 -11.76 -9.71
C VAL A 786 43.70 -12.32 -8.37
N LEU A 787 44.96 -12.78 -8.27
CA LEU A 787 45.54 -13.25 -7.01
C LEU A 787 45.60 -12.15 -5.95
N ALA A 788 46.02 -10.93 -6.31
CA ALA A 788 46.03 -9.78 -5.40
C ALA A 788 44.62 -9.46 -4.86
N LYS A 789 43.60 -9.52 -5.72
CA LYS A 789 42.19 -9.30 -5.33
C LYS A 789 41.66 -10.38 -4.37
N ILE A 790 42.04 -11.65 -4.58
CA ILE A 790 41.52 -12.79 -3.79
C ILE A 790 42.28 -12.96 -2.46
N THR A 791 43.59 -12.72 -2.46
CA THR A 791 44.44 -12.94 -1.28
C THR A 791 44.62 -11.68 -0.42
N GLY A 792 44.42 -10.49 -1.00
CA GLY A 792 44.57 -9.20 -0.34
C GLY A 792 46.02 -8.69 -0.24
N VAL A 793 46.96 -9.32 -0.95
CA VAL A 793 48.37 -8.90 -0.97
C VAL A 793 48.63 -8.00 -2.19
N VAL A 794 48.94 -6.72 -1.93
CA VAL A 794 49.32 -5.75 -2.97
C VAL A 794 50.78 -6.00 -3.36
N PRO A 795 51.13 -6.18 -4.66
CA PRO A 795 52.53 -6.18 -5.07
C PRO A 795 53.13 -4.79 -4.80
N GLN A 796 54.26 -4.72 -4.08
CA GLN A 796 54.98 -3.46 -3.86
C GLN A 796 55.38 -2.83 -5.21
N ALA A 797 54.77 -1.68 -5.52
CA ALA A 797 55.24 -0.82 -6.61
C ALA A 797 56.37 0.09 -6.08
N ALA A 798 57.43 0.21 -6.87
CA ALA A 798 58.57 1.07 -6.61
C ALA A 798 58.17 2.56 -6.49
N LYS A 799 58.96 3.32 -5.72
CA LYS A 799 58.79 4.75 -5.37
C LYS A 799 58.43 5.66 -6.56
N PRO A 800 57.63 6.72 -6.35
CA PRO A 800 57.21 7.61 -7.42
C PRO A 800 58.36 8.52 -7.89
N ALA A 801 58.55 8.61 -9.20
CA ALA A 801 59.34 9.68 -9.82
C ALA A 801 58.46 10.92 -10.01
N SER A 802 59.02 12.09 -9.72
CA SER A 802 58.41 13.42 -9.84
C SER A 802 57.82 13.70 -11.24
N PRO A 803 56.80 14.57 -11.37
CA PRO A 803 56.09 14.76 -12.62
C PRO A 803 56.94 15.54 -13.64
N LYS A 804 56.94 15.09 -14.89
CA LYS A 804 57.41 15.91 -16.02
C LYS A 804 56.30 16.88 -16.45
N PRO A 805 56.61 18.15 -16.75
CA PRO A 805 55.63 19.10 -17.26
C PRO A 805 55.36 18.84 -18.73
N GLY A 806 54.08 18.68 -19.08
CA GLY A 806 53.60 18.67 -20.46
C GLY A 806 53.27 17.28 -21.00
N GLU A 807 52.04 16.80 -20.73
CA GLU A 807 51.21 16.05 -21.68
C GLU A 807 49.75 15.97 -21.16
N PRO A 808 48.74 15.90 -22.05
CA PRO A 808 47.39 16.38 -21.78
C PRO A 808 46.52 15.40 -20.97
N ALA A 809 45.58 15.97 -20.21
CA ALA A 809 44.63 15.25 -19.37
C ALA A 809 43.83 14.19 -20.16
N ALA A 810 43.84 12.95 -19.65
CA ALA A 810 42.95 11.90 -20.10
C ALA A 810 41.50 12.24 -19.72
N ALA A 811 40.62 12.21 -20.71
CA ALA A 811 39.24 12.68 -20.68
C ALA A 811 38.38 12.09 -19.55
N ASP A 812 37.62 12.98 -18.90
CA ASP A 812 36.51 12.64 -18.00
C ASP A 812 35.56 11.64 -18.66
N LYS A 813 35.15 10.61 -17.90
CA LYS A 813 33.98 9.79 -18.26
C LYS A 813 32.78 10.72 -18.42
N PRO A 814 31.92 10.51 -19.45
CA PRO A 814 30.75 11.35 -19.63
C PRO A 814 29.83 11.26 -18.40
N PRO A 815 29.24 12.38 -17.95
CA PRO A 815 28.39 12.42 -16.76
C PRO A 815 27.17 11.51 -16.96
N THR A 816 26.85 10.75 -15.92
CA THR A 816 25.66 9.90 -15.87
C THR A 816 24.41 10.75 -15.66
N ALA A 817 23.24 10.26 -16.10
CA ALA A 817 21.96 10.95 -15.87
C ALA A 817 21.65 11.19 -14.37
N ALA A 818 22.28 10.43 -13.48
CA ALA A 818 22.15 10.57 -12.03
C ALA A 818 22.93 11.78 -11.48
N ASP A 819 23.99 12.24 -12.15
CA ASP A 819 24.85 13.34 -11.68
C ASP A 819 24.11 14.69 -11.61
N LYS A 820 23.03 14.84 -12.39
CA LYS A 820 22.09 15.99 -12.31
C LYS A 820 21.43 16.13 -10.93
N PHE A 821 21.26 15.02 -10.21
CA PHE A 821 20.56 14.96 -8.92
C PHE A 821 21.50 14.80 -7.73
N MET A 822 22.81 14.83 -7.95
CA MET A 822 23.80 14.72 -6.90
C MET A 822 23.92 16.06 -6.14
N PRO A 823 23.96 16.04 -4.79
CA PRO A 823 24.22 17.24 -4.01
C PRO A 823 25.61 17.80 -4.31
N LYS A 824 25.71 19.12 -4.51
CA LYS A 824 26.98 19.79 -4.79
C LYS A 824 27.68 20.18 -3.47
N GLY A 825 28.73 19.42 -3.12
CA GLY A 825 29.62 19.70 -1.97
C GLY A 825 29.32 18.83 -0.73
N GLY A 826 30.37 18.27 -0.12
CA GLY A 826 30.34 17.36 1.04
C GLY A 826 30.69 15.90 0.71
N GLU A 827 31.01 15.09 1.72
CA GLU A 827 31.21 13.64 1.55
C GLU A 827 29.89 12.96 1.16
N LEU A 828 29.85 12.32 -0.01
CA LEU A 828 28.64 11.65 -0.51
C LEU A 828 28.38 10.33 0.23
N THR A 829 27.21 10.22 0.86
CA THR A 829 26.77 8.96 1.44
C THR A 829 26.18 8.02 0.37
N ASN A 830 26.19 6.71 0.64
CA ASN A 830 25.52 5.73 -0.25
C ASN A 830 24.01 5.96 -0.39
N LEU A 831 23.41 6.66 0.57
CA LEU A 831 21.98 6.99 0.56
C LEU A 831 21.69 8.13 -0.42
N ASP A 832 22.61 9.09 -0.56
CA ASP A 832 22.51 10.19 -1.52
C ASP A 832 22.65 9.70 -2.96
N LYS A 833 23.59 8.79 -3.21
CA LYS A 833 23.76 8.14 -4.52
C LYS A 833 22.51 7.35 -4.93
N LYS A 834 21.90 6.61 -4.00
CA LYS A 834 20.64 5.87 -4.24
C LYS A 834 19.47 6.81 -4.50
N ARG A 835 19.38 7.95 -3.79
CA ARG A 835 18.34 8.96 -4.04
C ARG A 835 18.49 9.60 -5.42
N ALA A 836 19.70 10.00 -5.80
CA ALA A 836 19.99 10.58 -7.12
C ALA A 836 19.64 9.61 -8.25
N TYR A 837 19.99 8.33 -8.09
CA TYR A 837 19.59 7.26 -9.01
C TYR A 837 18.08 7.10 -9.15
N MET A 838 17.35 7.04 -8.03
CA MET A 838 15.90 6.87 -8.03
C MET A 838 15.19 8.04 -8.71
N MET A 839 15.66 9.28 -8.48
CA MET A 839 15.11 10.46 -9.15
C MET A 839 15.39 10.47 -10.66
N ALA A 840 16.62 10.13 -11.06
CA ALA A 840 16.96 10.02 -12.48
C ALA A 840 16.13 8.94 -13.20
N ARG A 841 15.91 7.78 -12.54
CA ARG A 841 15.08 6.69 -13.08
C ARG A 841 13.61 7.09 -13.19
N GLN A 842 13.11 7.88 -12.24
CA GLN A 842 11.74 8.37 -12.24
C GLN A 842 11.51 9.42 -13.35
N GLU A 843 12.48 10.31 -13.61
CA GLU A 843 12.45 11.22 -14.76
C GLU A 843 12.50 10.45 -16.09
N TRP A 844 13.37 9.44 -16.21
CA TRP A 844 13.48 8.61 -17.41
C TRP A 844 12.16 7.87 -17.74
N ILE A 845 11.48 7.34 -16.72
CA ILE A 845 10.17 6.71 -16.88
C ILE A 845 9.11 7.73 -17.29
N LYS A 846 9.06 8.90 -16.65
CA LYS A 846 8.11 9.98 -16.99
C LYS A 846 8.33 10.55 -18.40
N GLY A 847 9.57 10.57 -18.88
CA GLY A 847 9.93 10.98 -20.24
C GLY A 847 9.66 9.92 -21.32
N GLY A 848 9.01 8.79 -20.98
CA GLY A 848 8.70 7.72 -21.92
C GLY A 848 9.91 6.85 -22.28
N LYS A 849 10.87 6.67 -21.36
CA LYS A 849 12.10 5.88 -21.54
C LYS A 849 12.99 6.34 -22.70
N ARG A 850 13.00 7.64 -22.97
CA ARG A 850 13.90 8.24 -23.98
C ARG A 850 15.28 8.50 -23.38
N GLY A 851 16.34 8.08 -24.09
CA GLY A 851 17.74 8.22 -23.67
C GLY A 851 18.28 7.03 -22.86
N PRO A 852 19.56 7.05 -22.47
CA PRO A 852 20.20 5.95 -21.74
C PRO A 852 19.60 5.76 -20.35
N GLU A 853 19.34 4.50 -19.97
CA GLU A 853 18.76 4.15 -18.67
C GLU A 853 19.74 4.48 -17.54
N PRO A 854 19.30 5.15 -16.46
CA PRO A 854 20.14 5.40 -15.29
C PRO A 854 20.63 4.08 -14.68
N VAL A 855 21.91 4.05 -14.28
CA VAL A 855 22.57 2.86 -13.72
C VAL A 855 22.61 2.95 -12.19
N PRO A 856 22.31 1.86 -11.44
CA PRO A 856 22.40 1.88 -9.98
C PRO A 856 23.83 2.18 -9.51
N PRO A 857 24.02 2.90 -8.40
CA PRO A 857 25.35 3.10 -7.84
C PRO A 857 25.91 1.77 -7.31
N GLU A 858 27.20 1.51 -7.57
CA GLU A 858 27.97 0.39 -7.01
C GLU A 858 28.18 0.50 -5.49
#